data_AF-A0A7X7V3R2-F1
#
_entry.id   AF-A0A7X7V3R2-F1
#
_cell.length_a   1.000
_cell.length_b   1.000
_cell.length_c   1.000
_cell.angle_alpha   90.00
_cell.angle_beta   90.00
_cell.angle_gamma   90.00
#
_symmetry.space_group_name_H-M   'P 1'
#
loop_
_entity.id
_entity.type
_entity.pdbx_description
1 polymer ?
#
loop_
_entity_poly.entity_id
_entity_poly.type
_entity_poly.pdbx_seq_one_letter_code
_entity_poly.pdbx_strand_id
1 'polypeptide(L)'
;MTKKVVIIGGVAGGASCAARLRRLNEEVEIVLLERGDHISYANCGLPYRTGGVIQSKEALLLQTPQMMKDRFNVDVRIHNEVTAIDRTAKTLTIKNTVSQDTYIESYDTLVIATGSSPVRPPISGIDSDKIMTLWTVNDTDRILEKIQKNHAKRAAVIGGGFIGLEMAENLKHAGLDVSIIEMTDQVMAPLDYEMAQLLHENIMQNGVHLHLNNGVDSFQDTGDQVEITLKDGTQIQADFVILSIGVRPNSQIAKEAGLMLNGRGGIVVDEHLVTNDPSIYAVGDVIEVEDYIFKDRTMIPLAGPANKQGRIAADNIAGGRESYYGTQGSAVAKVFDLTAASTGANEKTLLRRGLTKGKDYEQVIIVQNSHAGYYPGALPMVIKLLFSMDGKKIYGAQIVGMDGVDKRIDTIATTLRLGGSISDLENLELSYAPPYSSAKDPVNMAGFTASNVLNGLVHFSDWDVIEKNPNALLLDIREEAEVDAFEIPGAVNIPLGQLRNRFNELDSSKEIITFCAVGVRSYNAARILMNHGFANVKVYPGGTKFYRSTHPENTSSEANSSNGSANTKPQAIPMKTIHVDCSGLQCPGPIMKVFETIKTMQNGEMLEVTASDPGFQADIVSWCRRTGNTVVSNEKRGNEFVAVVMKGLGSAPAVSTETKVVDTPEGKTIIVFSGDLDKVLASFIIANGAAAMGRKVTMFFTFWGLTALRKPEKQNVKKTFIENMFGSMLPRGTGKLHLSRMNMGGMGTAMMKKIMNDKNVDSLETLMKKAMDNGIKIIACTMSMDVMGIKQDELIDGVELGGVGTYLGDAEESNVNLFI
;
A
#
# COMPACT_ATOMS: atom_id res chain seq x y z
N MET A 1 -59.98 -1.39 -2.85
CA MET A 1 -59.44 -0.62 -3.98
C MET A 1 -57.97 -0.94 -4.07
N THR A 2 -57.46 -1.21 -5.26
CA THR A 2 -56.03 -1.41 -5.52
C THR A 2 -55.28 -0.13 -5.20
N LYS A 3 -54.28 -0.20 -4.32
CA LYS A 3 -53.48 0.95 -3.87
C LYS A 3 -52.53 1.36 -5.01
N LYS A 4 -52.45 2.66 -5.32
CA LYS A 4 -51.57 3.20 -6.36
C LYS A 4 -50.35 3.89 -5.75
N VAL A 5 -49.17 3.43 -6.14
CA VAL A 5 -47.88 3.97 -5.70
C VAL A 5 -47.16 4.60 -6.88
N VAL A 6 -46.86 5.89 -6.77
CA VAL A 6 -46.08 6.62 -7.77
C VAL A 6 -44.68 6.90 -7.22
N ILE A 7 -43.65 6.64 -8.02
CA ILE A 7 -42.24 6.80 -7.65
C ILE A 7 -41.61 7.79 -8.63
N ILE A 8 -40.98 8.84 -8.09
CA ILE A 8 -40.28 9.88 -8.87
C ILE A 8 -38.78 9.59 -8.85
N GLY A 9 -38.21 9.28 -10.02
CA GLY A 9 -36.79 8.95 -10.21
C GLY A 9 -36.55 7.45 -10.35
N GLY A 10 -35.99 7.03 -11.48
CA GLY A 10 -35.89 5.62 -11.91
C GLY A 10 -34.55 4.95 -11.71
N VAL A 11 -33.67 5.49 -10.86
CA VAL A 11 -32.30 4.98 -10.65
C VAL A 11 -32.20 4.26 -9.29
N ALA A 12 -31.19 4.52 -8.45
CA ALA A 12 -30.88 3.69 -7.28
C ALA A 12 -32.05 3.50 -6.29
N GLY A 13 -32.52 4.59 -5.68
CA GLY A 13 -33.58 4.52 -4.66
C GLY A 13 -34.93 4.08 -5.23
N GLY A 14 -35.37 4.71 -6.32
CA GLY A 14 -36.69 4.45 -6.90
C GLY A 14 -36.83 3.08 -7.56
N ALA A 15 -35.83 2.61 -8.32
CA ALA A 15 -35.90 1.27 -8.92
C ALA A 15 -35.81 0.17 -7.85
N SER A 16 -34.98 0.35 -6.82
CA SER A 16 -34.93 -0.57 -5.67
C SER A 16 -36.29 -0.67 -4.97
N CYS A 17 -36.95 0.48 -4.74
CA CYS A 17 -38.29 0.55 -4.17
C CYS A 17 -39.32 -0.16 -5.05
N ALA A 18 -39.39 0.17 -6.35
CA ALA A 18 -40.34 -0.40 -7.30
C ALA A 18 -40.24 -1.93 -7.36
N ALA A 19 -39.03 -2.45 -7.53
CA ALA A 19 -38.80 -3.89 -7.63
C ALA A 19 -39.12 -4.62 -6.32
N ARG A 20 -38.80 -4.04 -5.15
CA ARG A 20 -39.15 -4.63 -3.85
C ARG A 20 -40.65 -4.62 -3.62
N LEU A 21 -41.34 -3.51 -3.93
CA LEU A 21 -42.76 -3.35 -3.69
C LEU A 21 -43.58 -4.38 -4.47
N ARG A 22 -43.24 -4.63 -5.75
CA ARG A 22 -43.89 -5.70 -6.53
C ARG A 22 -43.75 -7.06 -5.85
N ARG A 23 -42.55 -7.41 -5.36
CA ARG A 23 -42.33 -8.69 -4.66
C ARG A 23 -43.13 -8.84 -3.37
N LEU A 24 -43.59 -7.74 -2.79
CA LEU A 24 -44.40 -7.73 -1.56
C LEU A 24 -45.89 -7.79 -1.85
N ASN A 25 -46.36 -7.19 -2.95
CA ASN A 25 -47.78 -7.12 -3.26
C ASN A 25 -48.03 -7.03 -4.77
N GLU A 26 -48.75 -8.03 -5.31
CA GLU A 26 -49.11 -8.11 -6.73
C GLU A 26 -50.29 -7.22 -7.14
N GLU A 27 -51.09 -6.74 -6.19
CA GLU A 27 -52.27 -5.93 -6.46
C GLU A 27 -51.97 -4.43 -6.53
N VAL A 28 -50.79 -4.00 -6.06
CA VAL A 28 -50.40 -2.58 -6.09
C VAL A 28 -50.13 -2.14 -7.53
N GLU A 29 -50.74 -1.03 -7.93
CA GLU A 29 -50.37 -0.34 -9.16
C GLU A 29 -49.11 0.48 -8.90
N ILE A 30 -48.02 0.20 -9.63
CA ILE A 30 -46.73 0.87 -9.45
C ILE A 30 -46.40 1.64 -10.72
N VAL A 31 -46.31 2.97 -10.61
CA VAL A 31 -45.87 3.86 -11.68
C VAL A 31 -44.51 4.46 -11.31
N LEU A 32 -43.52 4.30 -12.18
CA LEU A 32 -42.17 4.84 -12.03
C LEU A 32 -41.94 5.90 -13.11
N LEU A 33 -41.74 7.14 -12.68
CA LEU A 33 -41.53 8.30 -13.55
C LEU A 33 -40.04 8.65 -13.59
N GLU A 34 -39.47 8.75 -14.79
CA GLU A 34 -38.09 9.16 -15.02
C GLU A 34 -38.06 10.26 -16.08
N ARG A 35 -37.36 11.37 -15.80
CA ARG A 35 -37.29 12.52 -16.71
C ARG A 35 -36.32 12.27 -17.88
N GLY A 36 -35.29 11.45 -17.65
CA GLY A 36 -34.28 11.11 -18.64
C GLY A 36 -34.67 9.91 -19.51
N ASP A 37 -33.70 9.49 -20.32
CA ASP A 37 -33.88 8.45 -21.35
C ASP A 37 -33.75 7.03 -20.79
N HIS A 38 -33.15 6.90 -19.60
CA HIS A 38 -32.72 5.62 -19.05
C HIS A 38 -33.07 5.50 -17.56
N ILE A 39 -33.46 4.29 -17.17
CA ILE A 39 -33.65 3.89 -15.77
C ILE A 39 -32.54 2.92 -15.36
N SER A 40 -32.31 2.79 -14.05
CA SER A 40 -31.38 1.80 -13.47
C SER A 40 -30.01 1.74 -14.17
N TYR A 41 -29.50 2.88 -14.63
CA TYR A 41 -28.16 2.93 -15.20
C TYR A 41 -27.09 3.00 -14.10
N ALA A 42 -25.90 2.50 -14.41
CA ALA A 42 -24.78 2.46 -13.48
C ALA A 42 -24.06 3.82 -13.43
N ASN A 43 -24.56 4.77 -12.63
CA ASN A 43 -23.96 6.10 -12.43
C ASN A 43 -22.45 6.01 -12.10
N CYS A 44 -22.10 5.07 -11.21
CA CYS A 44 -20.71 4.84 -10.80
C CYS A 44 -19.83 4.28 -11.93
N GLY A 45 -20.42 3.74 -12.99
CA GLY A 45 -19.71 3.27 -14.18
C GLY A 45 -19.38 4.36 -15.19
N LEU A 46 -19.94 5.57 -15.04
CA LEU A 46 -19.82 6.63 -16.04
C LEU A 46 -18.37 7.11 -16.26
N PRO A 47 -17.54 7.38 -15.22
CA PRO A 47 -16.14 7.75 -15.43
C PRO A 47 -15.35 6.65 -16.17
N TYR A 48 -15.57 5.39 -15.79
CA TYR A 48 -14.91 4.23 -16.41
C TYR A 48 -15.30 4.02 -17.87
N ARG A 49 -16.50 4.45 -18.26
CA ARG A 49 -16.90 4.48 -19.67
C ARG A 49 -16.20 5.59 -20.43
N THR A 50 -15.99 6.75 -19.82
CA THR A 50 -15.22 7.86 -20.41
C THR A 50 -13.76 7.46 -20.67
N GLY A 51 -13.13 6.74 -19.75
CA GLY A 51 -11.75 6.26 -19.90
C GLY A 51 -11.60 5.02 -20.79
N GLY A 52 -12.69 4.48 -21.33
CA GLY A 52 -12.68 3.27 -22.15
C GLY A 52 -12.40 1.98 -21.36
N VAL A 53 -12.46 1.99 -20.02
CA VAL A 53 -12.36 0.76 -19.21
C VAL A 53 -13.62 -0.09 -19.40
N ILE A 54 -14.79 0.55 -19.34
CA ILE A 54 -16.05 -0.05 -19.76
C ILE A 54 -16.25 0.29 -21.24
N GLN A 55 -16.22 -0.71 -22.10
CA GLN A 55 -16.23 -0.52 -23.56
C GLN A 55 -17.62 -0.16 -24.12
N SER A 56 -18.67 -0.77 -23.58
CA SER A 56 -20.03 -0.71 -24.11
C SER A 56 -20.93 0.18 -23.26
N LYS A 57 -21.77 0.99 -23.91
CA LYS A 57 -22.81 1.81 -23.26
C LYS A 57 -23.89 0.90 -22.65
N GLU A 58 -24.21 -0.19 -23.32
CA GLU A 58 -25.22 -1.17 -22.93
C GLU A 58 -24.87 -1.84 -21.58
N ALA A 59 -23.58 -2.02 -21.28
CA ALA A 59 -23.13 -2.54 -19.98
C ALA A 59 -23.51 -1.63 -18.80
N LEU A 60 -23.75 -0.34 -19.05
CA LEU A 60 -24.22 0.60 -18.03
C LEU A 60 -25.75 0.58 -17.86
N LEU A 61 -26.50 0.02 -18.80
CA LEU A 61 -27.97 -0.01 -18.80
C LEU A 61 -28.47 -1.32 -18.21
N LEU A 62 -28.62 -1.36 -16.88
CA LEU A 62 -28.90 -2.62 -16.17
C LEU A 62 -30.35 -3.11 -16.32
N GLN A 63 -31.30 -2.20 -16.57
CA GLN A 63 -32.70 -2.49 -16.84
C GLN A 63 -33.26 -1.56 -17.91
N THR A 64 -34.27 -2.04 -18.64
CA THR A 64 -35.08 -1.23 -19.54
C THR A 64 -36.52 -1.13 -19.02
N PRO A 65 -37.30 -0.13 -19.47
CA PRO A 65 -38.73 -0.04 -19.15
C PRO A 65 -39.48 -1.35 -19.43
N GLN A 66 -39.21 -1.97 -20.59
CA GLN A 66 -39.82 -3.25 -20.98
C GLN A 66 -39.43 -4.38 -20.01
N MET A 67 -38.15 -4.52 -19.66
CA MET A 67 -37.71 -5.54 -18.71
C MET A 67 -38.33 -5.36 -17.32
N MET A 68 -38.47 -4.11 -16.85
CA MET A 68 -39.14 -3.80 -15.59
C MET A 68 -40.63 -4.13 -15.64
N LYS A 69 -41.30 -3.87 -16.78
CA LYS A 69 -42.70 -4.24 -16.98
C LYS A 69 -42.89 -5.75 -16.99
N ASP A 70 -42.08 -6.48 -17.75
CA ASP A 70 -42.23 -7.93 -17.90
C ASP A 70 -41.91 -8.70 -16.62
N ARG A 71 -40.88 -8.26 -15.88
CA ARG A 71 -40.44 -8.95 -14.65
C ARG A 71 -41.19 -8.53 -13.41
N PHE A 72 -41.59 -7.26 -13.33
CA PHE A 72 -42.14 -6.68 -12.11
C PHE A 72 -43.48 -5.97 -12.29
N ASN A 73 -44.11 -6.04 -13.47
CA ASN A 73 -45.36 -5.37 -13.77
C ASN A 73 -45.40 -3.90 -13.27
N VAL A 74 -44.27 -3.20 -13.43
CA VAL A 74 -44.13 -1.77 -13.11
C VAL A 74 -44.38 -0.98 -14.38
N ASP A 75 -45.26 0.02 -14.33
CA ASP A 75 -45.45 0.99 -15.41
C ASP A 75 -44.32 2.03 -15.35
N VAL A 76 -43.32 1.88 -16.22
CA VAL A 76 -42.17 2.78 -16.29
C VAL A 76 -42.38 3.78 -17.42
N ARG A 77 -42.35 5.07 -17.08
CA ARG A 77 -42.51 6.18 -18.03
C ARG A 77 -41.26 7.05 -18.02
N ILE A 78 -40.40 6.84 -19.01
CA ILE A 78 -39.24 7.69 -19.30
C ILE A 78 -39.68 8.99 -19.98
N HIS A 79 -38.82 10.00 -20.04
CA HIS A 79 -39.15 11.34 -20.53
C HIS A 79 -40.34 12.02 -19.81
N ASN A 80 -40.61 11.65 -18.56
CA ASN A 80 -41.72 12.20 -17.77
C ASN A 80 -41.15 12.91 -16.54
N GLU A 81 -41.13 14.24 -16.57
CA GLU A 81 -40.68 15.07 -15.47
C GLU A 81 -41.87 15.51 -14.61
N VAL A 82 -41.83 15.21 -13.31
CA VAL A 82 -42.79 15.74 -12.36
C VAL A 82 -42.44 17.20 -12.08
N THR A 83 -43.36 18.11 -12.35
CA THR A 83 -43.16 19.56 -12.19
C THR A 83 -43.87 20.14 -10.96
N ALA A 84 -44.91 19.48 -10.45
CA ALA A 84 -45.61 19.90 -9.24
C ALA A 84 -46.24 18.72 -8.50
N ILE A 85 -46.36 18.85 -7.17
CA ILE A 85 -47.05 17.90 -6.29
C ILE A 85 -48.18 18.66 -5.58
N ASP A 86 -49.43 18.26 -5.81
CA ASP A 86 -50.57 18.67 -5.00
C ASP A 86 -50.84 17.59 -3.94
N ARG A 87 -50.52 17.92 -2.68
CA ARG A 87 -50.68 17.02 -1.53
C ARG A 87 -52.13 16.86 -1.10
N THR A 88 -52.96 17.90 -1.30
CA THR A 88 -54.35 17.89 -0.87
C THR A 88 -55.19 17.06 -1.82
N ALA A 89 -54.99 17.27 -3.12
CA ALA A 89 -55.66 16.47 -4.17
C ALA A 89 -55.01 15.10 -4.38
N LYS A 90 -53.81 14.87 -3.83
CA LYS A 90 -52.97 13.68 -4.06
C LYS A 90 -52.70 13.42 -5.55
N THR A 91 -52.24 14.46 -6.23
CA THR A 91 -51.95 14.42 -7.67
C THR A 91 -50.58 15.02 -8.00
N LEU A 92 -50.01 14.57 -9.11
CA LEU A 92 -48.78 15.09 -9.71
C LEU A 92 -49.11 15.78 -11.03
N THR A 93 -48.46 16.91 -11.31
CA THR A 93 -48.38 17.45 -12.66
C THR A 93 -47.12 16.91 -13.33
N ILE A 94 -47.28 16.28 -14.49
CA ILE A 94 -46.21 15.63 -15.23
C ILE A 94 -46.09 16.27 -16.60
N LYS A 95 -44.87 16.57 -17.00
CA LYS A 95 -44.52 17.09 -18.31
C LYS A 95 -43.71 16.06 -19.08
N ASN A 96 -44.11 15.74 -20.30
CA ASN A 96 -43.30 14.94 -21.20
C ASN A 96 -42.14 15.79 -21.74
N THR A 97 -40.89 15.38 -21.53
CA THR A 97 -39.71 16.17 -21.89
C THR A 97 -39.44 16.19 -23.40
N VAL A 98 -40.07 15.29 -24.16
CA VAL A 98 -39.98 15.23 -25.63
C VAL A 98 -41.17 15.95 -26.27
N SER A 99 -42.40 15.53 -26.00
CA SER A 99 -43.59 16.12 -26.64
C SER A 99 -44.01 17.46 -26.03
N GLN A 100 -43.50 17.80 -24.84
CA GLN A 100 -43.88 18.98 -24.04
C GLN A 100 -45.32 18.96 -23.50
N ASP A 101 -46.09 17.90 -23.76
CA ASP A 101 -47.44 17.73 -23.23
C ASP A 101 -47.44 17.60 -21.71
N THR A 102 -48.52 18.05 -21.07
CA THR A 102 -48.71 17.96 -19.62
C THR A 102 -49.96 17.17 -19.28
N TYR A 103 -49.89 16.37 -18.23
CA TYR A 103 -51.02 15.61 -17.70
C TYR A 103 -50.95 15.49 -16.18
N ILE A 104 -52.05 15.04 -15.59
CA ILE A 104 -52.20 14.84 -14.15
C ILE A 104 -52.23 13.34 -13.86
N GLU A 105 -51.49 12.92 -12.84
CA GLU A 105 -51.48 11.54 -12.33
C GLU A 105 -51.82 11.51 -10.84
N SER A 106 -52.66 10.57 -10.42
CA SER A 106 -53.07 10.43 -9.02
C SER A 106 -52.21 9.42 -8.27
N TYR A 107 -52.10 9.54 -6.95
CA TYR A 107 -51.38 8.59 -6.12
C TYR A 107 -52.08 8.36 -4.76
N ASP A 108 -52.00 7.14 -4.23
CA ASP A 108 -52.31 6.90 -2.82
C ASP A 108 -51.07 7.12 -1.95
N THR A 109 -49.90 6.74 -2.47
CA THR A 109 -48.59 6.91 -1.84
C THR A 109 -47.56 7.37 -2.87
N LEU A 110 -46.71 8.31 -2.49
CA LEU A 110 -45.65 8.88 -3.32
C LEU A 110 -44.28 8.52 -2.75
N VAL A 111 -43.31 8.23 -3.61
CA VAL A 111 -41.90 8.08 -3.24
C VAL A 111 -41.05 9.06 -4.04
N ILE A 112 -40.37 9.98 -3.36
CA ILE A 112 -39.47 10.96 -3.97
C ILE A 112 -38.03 10.41 -3.92
N ALA A 113 -37.48 10.05 -5.08
CA ALA A 113 -36.12 9.55 -5.26
C ALA A 113 -35.38 10.34 -6.35
N THR A 114 -35.55 11.66 -6.36
CA THR A 114 -35.03 12.58 -7.39
C THR A 114 -33.52 12.79 -7.36
N GLY A 115 -32.84 12.26 -6.34
CA GLY A 115 -31.39 12.31 -6.18
C GLY A 115 -30.85 13.74 -6.05
N SER A 116 -29.67 13.98 -6.61
CA SER A 116 -29.00 15.28 -6.62
C SER A 116 -28.56 15.69 -8.03
N SER A 117 -28.09 16.92 -8.20
CA SER A 117 -27.46 17.42 -9.42
C SER A 117 -26.10 18.05 -9.11
N PRO A 118 -25.12 18.00 -10.04
CA PRO A 118 -23.83 18.67 -9.87
C PRO A 118 -23.98 20.18 -9.60
N VAL A 119 -23.13 20.72 -8.73
CA VAL A 119 -23.12 22.16 -8.42
C VAL A 119 -22.37 22.92 -9.51
N ARG A 120 -23.00 23.96 -10.04
CA ARG A 120 -22.35 24.97 -10.90
C ARG A 120 -22.26 26.30 -10.11
N PRO A 121 -21.05 26.72 -9.69
CA PRO A 121 -20.86 27.96 -8.96
C PRO A 121 -20.99 29.16 -9.91
N PRO A 122 -21.32 30.36 -9.41
CA PRO A 122 -21.46 31.56 -10.23
C PRO A 122 -20.09 32.15 -10.58
N ILE A 123 -19.27 31.41 -11.34
CA ILE A 123 -17.96 31.84 -11.81
C ILE A 123 -18.11 32.45 -13.21
N SER A 124 -17.42 33.57 -13.47
CA SER A 124 -17.46 34.21 -14.80
C SER A 124 -16.99 33.24 -15.89
N GLY A 125 -17.73 33.18 -17.00
CA GLY A 125 -17.42 32.32 -18.16
C GLY A 125 -17.78 30.84 -18.01
N ILE A 126 -18.40 30.43 -16.89
CA ILE A 126 -18.73 29.01 -16.62
C ILE A 126 -19.75 28.40 -17.59
N ASP A 127 -20.50 29.22 -18.32
CA ASP A 127 -21.58 28.81 -19.22
C ASP A 127 -21.09 28.28 -20.58
N SER A 128 -19.78 28.26 -20.84
CA SER A 128 -19.20 27.66 -22.05
C SER A 128 -19.61 26.18 -22.19
N ASP A 129 -19.86 25.74 -23.44
CA ASP A 129 -20.25 24.35 -23.75
C ASP A 129 -19.12 23.34 -23.48
N LYS A 130 -17.87 23.82 -23.41
CA LYS A 130 -16.66 23.07 -23.04
C LYS A 130 -16.55 22.82 -21.53
N ILE A 131 -17.34 23.50 -20.71
CA ILE A 131 -17.36 23.30 -19.26
C ILE A 131 -18.52 22.37 -18.92
N MET A 132 -18.17 21.11 -18.69
CA MET A 132 -19.12 20.02 -18.54
C MET A 132 -19.16 19.49 -17.10
N THR A 133 -20.22 18.79 -16.77
CA THR A 133 -20.36 18.01 -15.52
C THR A 133 -20.56 16.55 -15.90
N LEU A 134 -20.36 15.63 -14.96
CA LEU A 134 -20.70 14.22 -15.17
C LEU A 134 -21.75 13.78 -14.15
N TRP A 135 -22.93 13.37 -14.63
CA TRP A 135 -23.98 12.81 -13.78
C TRP A 135 -24.85 11.77 -14.47
N THR A 136 -25.08 11.94 -15.78
CA THR A 136 -25.95 11.10 -16.60
C THR A 136 -25.19 10.43 -17.74
N VAL A 137 -25.81 9.44 -18.37
CA VAL A 137 -25.27 8.79 -19.57
C VAL A 137 -25.05 9.78 -20.72
N ASN A 138 -25.93 10.77 -20.87
CA ASN A 138 -25.80 11.79 -21.91
C ASN A 138 -24.60 12.73 -21.65
N ASP A 139 -24.26 12.98 -20.38
CA ASP A 139 -23.04 13.71 -20.04
C ASP A 139 -21.79 12.93 -20.47
N THR A 140 -21.77 11.62 -20.24
CA THR A 140 -20.70 10.74 -20.70
C THR A 140 -20.54 10.78 -22.22
N ASP A 141 -21.65 10.71 -22.96
CA ASP A 141 -21.64 10.75 -24.43
C ASP A 141 -21.06 12.09 -24.94
N ARG A 142 -21.41 13.22 -24.29
CA ARG A 142 -20.84 14.54 -24.62
C ARG A 142 -19.34 14.63 -24.37
N ILE A 143 -18.85 14.05 -23.27
CA ILE A 143 -17.42 14.05 -22.95
C ILE A 143 -16.66 13.17 -23.95
N LEU A 144 -17.19 11.97 -24.26
CA LEU A 144 -16.62 11.08 -25.26
C LEU A 144 -16.59 11.73 -26.65
N GLU A 145 -17.59 12.51 -27.01
CA GLU A 145 -17.60 13.27 -28.26
C GLU A 145 -16.42 14.26 -28.33
N LYS A 146 -16.17 15.02 -27.26
CA LYS A 146 -15.01 15.93 -27.18
C LYS A 146 -13.68 15.18 -27.27
N ILE A 147 -13.56 14.01 -26.65
CA ILE A 147 -12.34 13.18 -26.72
C ILE A 147 -12.13 12.63 -28.13
N GLN A 148 -13.15 12.00 -28.70
CA GLN A 148 -13.01 11.20 -29.93
C GLN A 148 -13.13 12.02 -31.22
N LYS A 149 -14.12 12.92 -31.30
CA LYS A 149 -14.38 13.70 -32.53
C LYS A 149 -13.56 14.98 -32.58
N ASN A 150 -13.36 15.64 -31.44
CA ASN A 150 -12.61 16.90 -31.37
C ASN A 150 -11.12 16.70 -31.10
N HIS A 151 -10.66 15.45 -30.95
CA HIS A 151 -9.26 15.10 -30.69
C HIS A 151 -8.64 15.90 -29.53
N ALA A 152 -9.41 16.08 -28.45
CA ALA A 152 -8.95 16.79 -27.27
C ALA A 152 -7.69 16.14 -26.70
N LYS A 153 -6.71 16.97 -26.34
CA LYS A 153 -5.41 16.58 -25.78
C LYS A 153 -5.27 17.00 -24.32
N ARG A 154 -5.95 18.07 -23.90
CA ARG A 154 -5.84 18.65 -22.55
C ARG A 154 -7.20 18.74 -21.87
N ALA A 155 -7.28 18.28 -20.63
CA ALA A 155 -8.49 18.42 -19.81
C ALA A 155 -8.15 18.95 -18.41
N ALA A 156 -9.04 19.79 -17.88
CA ALA A 156 -8.97 20.22 -16.49
C ALA A 156 -10.13 19.65 -15.70
N VAL A 157 -9.87 19.21 -14.47
CA VAL A 157 -10.87 18.72 -13.52
C VAL A 157 -10.89 19.66 -12.33
N ILE A 158 -12.03 20.31 -12.09
CA ILE A 158 -12.21 21.22 -10.96
C ILE A 158 -12.90 20.46 -9.82
N GLY A 159 -12.18 20.29 -8.71
CA GLY A 159 -12.61 19.54 -7.53
C GLY A 159 -11.94 18.16 -7.42
N GLY A 160 -11.26 17.93 -6.30
CA GLY A 160 -10.54 16.71 -5.94
C GLY A 160 -11.37 15.70 -5.13
N GLY A 161 -12.70 15.71 -5.28
CA GLY A 161 -13.58 14.69 -4.68
C GLY A 161 -13.54 13.35 -5.44
N PHE A 162 -14.29 12.34 -4.96
CA PHE A 162 -14.34 10.99 -5.58
C PHE A 162 -14.51 11.02 -7.10
N ILE A 163 -15.57 11.69 -7.59
CA ILE A 163 -15.88 11.79 -9.02
C ILE A 163 -14.76 12.53 -9.77
N GLY A 164 -14.15 13.55 -9.15
CA GLY A 164 -13.06 14.30 -9.77
C GLY A 164 -11.81 13.45 -9.96
N LEU A 165 -11.45 12.66 -8.95
CA LEU A 165 -10.32 11.73 -9.02
C LEU A 165 -10.57 10.60 -10.02
N GLU A 166 -11.76 10.01 -10.03
CA GLU A 166 -12.15 9.00 -11.03
C GLU A 166 -12.11 9.57 -12.44
N MET A 167 -12.58 10.79 -12.65
CA MET A 167 -12.51 11.46 -13.94
C MET A 167 -11.07 11.76 -14.35
N ALA A 168 -10.23 12.26 -13.46
CA ALA A 168 -8.83 12.52 -13.77
C ALA A 168 -8.08 11.24 -14.18
N GLU A 169 -8.29 10.13 -13.45
CA GLU A 169 -7.74 8.82 -13.81
C GLU A 169 -8.20 8.39 -15.20
N ASN A 170 -9.51 8.43 -15.46
CA ASN A 170 -10.07 7.93 -16.72
C ASN A 170 -9.72 8.82 -17.92
N LEU A 171 -9.62 10.14 -17.73
CA LEU A 171 -9.13 11.05 -18.77
C LEU A 171 -7.65 10.82 -19.07
N LYS A 172 -6.84 10.55 -18.04
CA LYS A 172 -5.43 10.20 -18.22
C LYS A 172 -5.27 8.88 -18.97
N HIS A 173 -6.06 7.86 -18.62
CA HIS A 173 -6.12 6.59 -19.37
C HIS A 173 -6.56 6.76 -20.82
N ALA A 174 -7.45 7.71 -21.10
CA ALA A 174 -7.84 8.07 -22.46
C ALA A 174 -6.73 8.81 -23.25
N GLY A 175 -5.57 9.07 -22.62
CA GLY A 175 -4.40 9.65 -23.26
C GLY A 175 -4.32 11.18 -23.19
N LEU A 176 -5.15 11.83 -22.36
CA LEU A 176 -5.12 13.28 -22.20
C LEU A 176 -4.05 13.71 -21.19
N ASP A 177 -3.56 14.93 -21.37
CA ASP A 177 -2.85 15.69 -20.35
C ASP A 177 -3.87 16.32 -19.40
N VAL A 178 -3.73 16.06 -18.10
CA VAL A 178 -4.79 16.32 -17.11
C VAL A 178 -4.27 17.20 -15.99
N SER A 179 -5.03 18.24 -15.66
CA SER A 179 -4.83 19.09 -14.49
C SER A 179 -5.99 18.94 -13.51
N ILE A 180 -5.72 18.64 -12.24
CA ILE A 180 -6.69 18.69 -11.15
C ILE A 180 -6.49 20.01 -10.41
N ILE A 181 -7.57 20.76 -10.22
CA ILE A 181 -7.59 22.03 -9.51
C ILE A 181 -8.52 21.88 -8.31
N GLU A 182 -7.97 21.98 -7.11
CA GLU A 182 -8.68 21.84 -5.84
C GLU A 182 -8.43 23.08 -4.97
N MET A 183 -9.52 23.62 -4.43
CA MET A 183 -9.49 24.83 -3.63
C MET A 183 -8.83 24.60 -2.26
N THR A 184 -8.96 23.40 -1.72
CA THR A 184 -8.39 23.01 -0.43
C THR A 184 -6.96 22.47 -0.54
N ASP A 185 -6.34 22.23 0.59
CA ASP A 185 -4.97 21.72 0.72
C ASP A 185 -4.83 20.22 0.42
N GLN A 186 -5.92 19.52 0.13
CA GLN A 186 -5.91 18.10 -0.16
C GLN A 186 -7.03 17.65 -1.09
N VAL A 187 -6.79 16.53 -1.78
CA VAL A 187 -7.86 15.76 -2.42
C VAL A 187 -8.58 14.85 -1.40
N MET A 188 -9.71 14.30 -1.82
CA MET A 188 -10.46 13.27 -1.11
C MET A 188 -10.77 13.63 0.35
N ALA A 189 -11.59 14.67 0.54
CA ALA A 189 -11.93 15.26 1.84
C ALA A 189 -12.29 14.27 2.99
N PRO A 190 -12.88 13.07 2.75
CA PRO A 190 -13.08 12.08 3.81
C PRO A 190 -11.80 11.55 4.46
N LEU A 191 -10.66 11.57 3.78
CA LEU A 191 -9.36 11.29 4.37
C LEU A 191 -8.83 12.50 5.14
N ASP A 192 -8.01 12.26 6.16
CA ASP A 192 -7.20 13.32 6.77
C ASP A 192 -5.99 13.66 5.90
N TYR A 193 -5.39 14.83 6.17
CA TYR A 193 -4.41 15.47 5.30
C TYR A 193 -3.21 14.56 5.00
N GLU A 194 -2.65 13.94 6.03
CA GLU A 194 -1.49 13.06 5.93
C GLU A 194 -1.78 11.76 5.15
N MET A 195 -3.02 11.28 5.18
CA MET A 195 -3.46 10.14 4.38
C MET A 195 -3.68 10.55 2.91
N ALA A 196 -4.14 11.77 2.66
CA ALA A 196 -4.31 12.32 1.31
C ALA A 196 -2.98 12.59 0.60
N GLN A 197 -1.88 12.85 1.32
CA GLN A 197 -0.55 13.01 0.73
C GLN A 197 -0.11 11.77 -0.05
N LEU A 198 -0.48 10.57 0.40
CA LEU A 198 -0.26 9.32 -0.34
C LEU A 198 -0.93 9.34 -1.72
N LEU A 199 -2.09 9.99 -1.82
CA LEU A 199 -2.80 10.16 -3.09
C LEU A 199 -2.16 11.26 -3.93
N HIS A 200 -1.72 12.37 -3.33
CA HIS A 200 -1.05 13.44 -4.06
C HIS A 200 0.20 12.93 -4.77
N GLU A 201 1.06 12.20 -4.05
CA GLU A 201 2.26 11.57 -4.62
C GLU A 201 1.89 10.65 -5.79
N ASN A 202 0.92 9.76 -5.60
CA ASN A 202 0.49 8.81 -6.62
C ASN A 202 -0.15 9.48 -7.86
N ILE A 203 -0.92 10.55 -7.68
CA ILE A 203 -1.50 11.35 -8.77
C ILE A 203 -0.38 11.99 -9.60
N MET A 204 0.60 12.62 -8.95
CA MET A 204 1.72 13.27 -9.62
C MET A 204 2.64 12.25 -10.33
N GLN A 205 2.89 11.09 -9.71
CA GLN A 205 3.66 10.00 -10.31
C GLN A 205 2.99 9.43 -11.57
N ASN A 206 1.66 9.48 -11.65
CA ASN A 206 0.89 9.11 -12.84
C ASN A 206 0.81 10.26 -13.87
N GLY A 207 1.58 11.33 -13.70
CA GLY A 207 1.73 12.42 -14.68
C GLY A 207 0.50 13.32 -14.78
N VAL A 208 -0.23 13.51 -13.68
CA VAL A 208 -1.32 14.49 -13.57
C VAL A 208 -0.82 15.72 -12.82
N HIS A 209 -1.12 16.90 -13.35
CA HIS A 209 -0.80 18.17 -12.70
C HIS A 209 -1.79 18.42 -11.55
N LEU A 210 -1.29 18.59 -10.33
CA LEU A 210 -2.12 18.77 -9.15
C LEU A 210 -1.93 20.18 -8.58
N HIS A 211 -2.99 20.99 -8.63
CA HIS A 211 -3.03 22.35 -8.11
C HIS A 211 -3.92 22.38 -6.87
N LEU A 212 -3.30 22.42 -5.69
CA LEU A 212 -3.98 22.51 -4.38
C LEU A 212 -3.95 23.94 -3.86
N ASN A 213 -4.74 24.23 -2.82
CA ASN A 213 -4.87 25.55 -2.20
C ASN A 213 -5.24 26.67 -3.19
N ASN A 214 -5.82 26.32 -4.33
CA ASN A 214 -6.01 27.27 -5.41
C ASN A 214 -7.33 27.02 -6.14
N GLY A 215 -8.29 27.93 -5.95
CA GLY A 215 -9.58 27.87 -6.61
C GLY A 215 -9.57 28.55 -7.98
N VAL A 216 -10.56 28.22 -8.82
CA VAL A 216 -10.81 28.95 -10.06
C VAL A 216 -11.41 30.33 -9.75
N ASP A 217 -10.87 31.36 -10.38
CA ASP A 217 -11.38 32.74 -10.34
C ASP A 217 -12.29 33.04 -11.54
N SER A 218 -11.86 32.66 -12.75
CA SER A 218 -12.64 32.87 -13.98
C SER A 218 -12.32 31.87 -15.07
N PHE A 219 -13.27 31.66 -15.98
CA PHE A 219 -13.07 30.95 -17.24
C PHE A 219 -13.16 31.94 -18.41
N GLN A 220 -12.35 31.71 -19.45
CA GLN A 220 -12.45 32.41 -20.72
C GLN A 220 -12.45 31.41 -21.87
N ASP A 221 -13.51 31.40 -22.66
CA ASP A 221 -13.58 30.60 -23.88
C ASP A 221 -12.79 31.30 -24.99
N THR A 222 -11.75 30.64 -25.52
CA THR A 222 -10.86 31.18 -26.56
C THR A 222 -11.19 30.65 -27.96
N GLY A 223 -12.35 30.01 -28.15
CA GLY A 223 -12.78 29.42 -29.42
C GLY A 223 -12.35 27.96 -29.54
N ASP A 224 -11.06 27.66 -29.44
CA ASP A 224 -10.56 26.27 -29.46
C ASP A 224 -10.43 25.66 -28.07
N GLN A 225 -10.19 26.49 -27.05
CA GLN A 225 -9.87 26.07 -25.68
C GLN A 225 -10.66 26.86 -24.64
N VAL A 226 -10.49 26.49 -23.38
CA VAL A 226 -10.87 27.26 -22.20
C VAL A 226 -9.60 27.63 -21.46
N GLU A 227 -9.40 28.92 -21.25
CA GLU A 227 -8.41 29.43 -20.31
C GLU A 227 -9.05 29.53 -18.92
N ILE A 228 -8.36 28.99 -17.92
CA ILE A 228 -8.78 28.93 -16.54
C ILE A 228 -7.81 29.79 -15.75
N THR A 229 -8.31 30.89 -15.20
CA THR A 229 -7.53 31.75 -14.29
C THR A 229 -7.78 31.30 -12.87
N LEU A 230 -6.71 30.97 -12.16
CA LEU A 230 -6.74 30.62 -10.75
C LEU A 230 -6.60 31.88 -9.86
N LYS A 231 -6.93 31.75 -8.57
CA LYS A 231 -6.94 32.88 -7.63
C LYS A 231 -5.58 33.52 -7.39
N ASP A 232 -4.49 32.78 -7.57
CA ASP A 232 -3.12 33.29 -7.49
C ASP A 232 -2.63 33.95 -8.81
N GLY A 233 -3.49 33.99 -9.84
CA GLY A 233 -3.16 34.50 -11.17
C GLY A 233 -2.56 33.47 -12.12
N THR A 234 -2.33 32.23 -11.69
CA THR A 234 -1.89 31.13 -12.57
C THR A 234 -2.95 30.88 -13.65
N GLN A 235 -2.51 30.75 -14.91
CA GLN A 235 -3.38 30.46 -16.05
C GLN A 235 -3.14 29.03 -16.55
N ILE A 236 -4.23 28.27 -16.73
CA ILE A 236 -4.21 26.90 -17.22
C ILE A 236 -5.08 26.82 -18.47
N GLN A 237 -4.59 26.19 -19.52
CA GLN A 237 -5.35 25.98 -20.76
C GLN A 237 -5.80 24.53 -20.88
N ALA A 238 -7.08 24.32 -21.17
CA ALA A 238 -7.64 23.00 -21.44
C ALA A 238 -8.59 23.04 -22.64
N ASP A 239 -8.73 21.92 -23.35
CA ASP A 239 -9.69 21.82 -24.46
C ASP A 239 -11.12 21.69 -23.93
N PHE A 240 -11.28 21.10 -22.73
CA PHE A 240 -12.52 21.11 -21.97
C PHE A 240 -12.27 20.98 -20.47
N VAL A 241 -13.30 21.31 -19.68
CA VAL A 241 -13.28 21.29 -18.22
C VAL A 241 -14.36 20.37 -17.68
N ILE A 242 -14.03 19.60 -16.65
CA ILE A 242 -14.99 18.81 -15.86
C ILE A 242 -15.17 19.46 -14.49
N LEU A 243 -16.39 19.90 -14.19
CA LEU A 243 -16.77 20.41 -12.88
C LEU A 243 -17.23 19.25 -11.98
N SER A 244 -16.52 19.05 -10.87
CA SER A 244 -16.73 18.00 -9.88
C SER A 244 -16.63 18.53 -8.45
N ILE A 245 -17.31 19.64 -8.18
CA ILE A 245 -17.22 20.37 -6.90
C ILE A 245 -18.35 20.02 -5.91
N GLY A 246 -18.96 18.84 -6.07
CA GLY A 246 -20.06 18.37 -5.25
C GLY A 246 -21.44 18.51 -5.89
N VAL A 247 -22.45 18.13 -5.12
CA VAL A 247 -23.83 17.96 -5.60
C VAL A 247 -24.83 18.66 -4.69
N ARG A 248 -26.00 19.00 -5.24
CA ARG A 248 -27.13 19.60 -4.53
C ARG A 248 -28.38 18.72 -4.66
N PRO A 249 -29.15 18.46 -3.59
CA PRO A 249 -30.36 17.66 -3.65
C PRO A 249 -31.42 18.26 -4.59
N ASN A 250 -32.11 17.42 -5.36
CA ASN A 250 -33.16 17.81 -6.30
C ASN A 250 -34.52 17.89 -5.60
N SER A 251 -34.64 18.81 -4.63
CA SER A 251 -35.80 18.92 -3.73
C SER A 251 -36.78 20.05 -4.08
N GLN A 252 -36.62 20.69 -5.24
CA GLN A 252 -37.43 21.88 -5.60
C GLN A 252 -38.93 21.58 -5.59
N ILE A 253 -39.37 20.47 -6.19
CA ILE A 253 -40.78 20.06 -6.18
C ILE A 253 -41.31 19.75 -4.76
N ALA A 254 -40.43 19.26 -3.87
CA ALA A 254 -40.79 19.01 -2.48
C ALA A 254 -40.94 20.32 -1.71
N LYS A 255 -40.05 21.30 -1.95
CA LYS A 255 -40.13 22.65 -1.39
C LYS A 255 -41.43 23.34 -1.78
N GLU A 256 -41.76 23.33 -3.06
CA GLU A 256 -42.96 23.97 -3.62
C GLU A 256 -44.24 23.30 -3.11
N ALA A 257 -44.20 22.00 -2.85
CA ALA A 257 -45.27 21.24 -2.21
C ALA A 257 -45.37 21.46 -0.69
N GLY A 258 -44.51 22.30 -0.09
CA GLY A 258 -44.52 22.57 1.35
C GLY A 258 -44.04 21.40 2.21
N LEU A 259 -43.19 20.52 1.67
CA LEU A 259 -42.48 19.52 2.47
C LEU A 259 -41.30 20.17 3.22
N MET A 260 -41.01 19.66 4.41
CA MET A 260 -39.92 20.19 5.23
C MET A 260 -38.56 19.86 4.61
N LEU A 261 -37.72 20.87 4.45
CA LEU A 261 -36.34 20.74 3.99
C LEU A 261 -35.37 21.27 5.06
N ASN A 262 -34.18 20.69 5.15
CA ASN A 262 -33.11 21.23 5.97
C ASN A 262 -32.43 22.45 5.30
N GLY A 263 -31.49 23.09 6.00
CA GLY A 263 -30.78 24.27 5.49
C GLY A 263 -29.94 24.04 4.22
N ARG A 264 -29.64 22.78 3.87
CA ARG A 264 -28.93 22.38 2.64
C ARG A 264 -29.88 21.95 1.51
N GLY A 265 -31.19 22.00 1.75
CA GLY A 265 -32.23 21.59 0.80
C GLY A 265 -32.51 20.08 0.79
N GLY A 266 -32.01 19.29 1.73
CA GLY A 266 -32.38 17.88 1.86
C GLY A 266 -33.80 17.74 2.43
N ILE A 267 -34.59 16.80 1.89
CA ILE A 267 -35.92 16.49 2.42
C ILE A 267 -35.77 15.86 3.81
N VAL A 268 -36.47 16.42 4.80
CA VAL A 268 -36.48 15.90 6.17
C VAL A 268 -37.43 14.71 6.22
N VAL A 269 -36.92 13.59 6.71
CA VAL A 269 -37.66 12.34 6.91
C VAL A 269 -37.47 11.79 8.31
N ASP A 270 -38.44 11.01 8.78
CA ASP A 270 -38.33 10.19 9.98
C ASP A 270 -37.47 8.93 9.74
N GLU A 271 -37.30 8.11 10.78
CA GLU A 271 -36.58 6.83 10.70
C GLU A 271 -37.22 5.82 9.74
N HIS A 272 -38.50 5.98 9.40
CA HIS A 272 -39.23 5.14 8.46
C HIS A 272 -39.21 5.68 7.02
N LEU A 273 -38.44 6.75 6.78
CA LEU A 273 -38.26 7.44 5.50
C LEU A 273 -39.51 8.20 5.02
N VAL A 274 -40.40 8.53 5.96
CA VAL A 274 -41.64 9.30 5.72
C VAL A 274 -41.34 10.78 5.91
N THR A 275 -41.89 11.61 5.03
CA THR A 275 -41.80 13.08 5.14
C THR A 275 -42.79 13.61 6.18
N ASN A 276 -42.96 14.93 6.28
CA ASN A 276 -44.05 15.52 7.07
C ASN A 276 -45.45 15.31 6.46
N ASP A 277 -45.56 14.54 5.38
CA ASP A 277 -46.79 13.97 4.86
C ASP A 277 -46.77 12.44 5.00
N PRO A 278 -47.73 11.82 5.70
CA PRO A 278 -47.75 10.36 5.90
C PRO A 278 -47.97 9.57 4.60
N SER A 279 -48.38 10.23 3.52
CA SER A 279 -48.56 9.59 2.21
C SER A 279 -47.32 9.72 1.32
N ILE A 280 -46.25 10.39 1.77
CA ILE A 280 -45.06 10.70 0.95
C ILE A 280 -43.79 10.24 1.67
N TYR A 281 -43.07 9.34 1.00
CA TYR A 281 -41.74 8.88 1.37
C TYR A 281 -40.68 9.62 0.54
N ALA A 282 -39.46 9.71 1.05
CA ALA A 282 -38.32 10.19 0.28
C ALA A 282 -37.07 9.36 0.58
N VAL A 283 -36.25 9.10 -0.46
CA VAL A 283 -35.05 8.23 -0.35
C VAL A 283 -33.91 8.70 -1.26
N GLY A 284 -32.68 8.29 -0.93
CA GLY A 284 -31.48 8.57 -1.71
C GLY A 284 -30.91 9.97 -1.47
N ASP A 285 -30.11 10.48 -2.41
CA ASP A 285 -29.32 11.70 -2.23
C ASP A 285 -30.13 12.98 -1.97
N VAL A 286 -31.45 12.93 -2.16
CA VAL A 286 -32.37 14.05 -1.91
C VAL A 286 -32.71 14.24 -0.43
N ILE A 287 -32.48 13.24 0.43
CA ILE A 287 -32.91 13.29 1.84
C ILE A 287 -31.78 13.66 2.80
N GLU A 288 -32.18 14.23 3.93
CA GLU A 288 -31.35 14.29 5.12
C GLU A 288 -31.29 12.91 5.81
N VAL A 289 -30.10 12.53 6.29
CA VAL A 289 -29.87 11.29 7.02
C VAL A 289 -29.28 11.57 8.39
N GLU A 290 -29.40 10.62 9.30
CA GLU A 290 -28.68 10.64 10.57
C GLU A 290 -27.27 10.09 10.40
N ASP A 291 -26.26 10.79 10.91
CA ASP A 291 -24.89 10.30 11.03
C ASP A 291 -24.82 9.14 12.03
N TYR A 292 -24.22 8.03 11.62
CA TYR A 292 -24.22 6.83 12.47
C TYR A 292 -23.42 7.01 13.77
N ILE A 293 -22.35 7.81 13.76
CA ILE A 293 -21.43 7.98 14.89
C ILE A 293 -22.00 8.96 15.92
N PHE A 294 -22.44 10.13 15.46
CA PHE A 294 -22.83 11.25 16.30
C PHE A 294 -24.33 11.47 16.41
N LYS A 295 -25.13 10.76 15.61
CA LYS A 295 -26.60 10.80 15.63
C LYS A 295 -27.20 12.16 15.28
N ASP A 296 -26.42 13.06 14.71
CA ASP A 296 -26.92 14.33 14.19
C ASP A 296 -27.27 14.23 12.70
N ARG A 297 -27.94 15.26 12.21
CA ARG A 297 -28.46 15.29 10.85
C ARG A 297 -27.40 15.75 9.86
N THR A 298 -27.27 15.03 8.74
CA THR A 298 -26.26 15.26 7.70
C THR A 298 -26.79 14.85 6.31
N MET A 299 -25.96 15.01 5.28
CA MET A 299 -26.23 14.60 3.90
C MET A 299 -25.06 13.77 3.39
N ILE A 300 -25.30 12.51 3.02
CA ILE A 300 -24.28 11.57 2.52
C ILE A 300 -24.79 10.92 1.22
N PRO A 301 -24.48 11.49 0.05
CA PRO A 301 -24.99 11.02 -1.24
C PRO A 301 -24.19 9.81 -1.73
N LEU A 302 -24.63 8.60 -1.37
CA LEU A 302 -23.99 7.34 -1.73
C LEU A 302 -25.03 6.30 -2.19
N ALA A 303 -24.66 5.52 -3.21
CA ALA A 303 -25.55 4.55 -3.83
C ALA A 303 -25.99 3.41 -2.88
N GLY A 304 -25.10 2.97 -1.98
CA GLY A 304 -25.39 1.93 -0.99
C GLY A 304 -26.56 2.32 -0.05
N PRO A 305 -26.47 3.45 0.66
CA PRO A 305 -27.59 4.05 1.39
C PRO A 305 -28.87 4.18 0.55
N ALA A 306 -28.81 4.75 -0.65
CA ALA A 306 -29.99 4.96 -1.49
C ALA A 306 -30.73 3.66 -1.83
N ASN A 307 -30.00 2.58 -2.18
CA ASN A 307 -30.61 1.28 -2.47
C ASN A 307 -31.28 0.66 -1.23
N LYS A 308 -30.64 0.75 -0.06
CA LYS A 308 -31.18 0.24 1.21
C LYS A 308 -32.42 1.02 1.64
N GLN A 309 -32.39 2.35 1.51
CA GLN A 309 -33.52 3.22 1.81
C GLN A 309 -34.71 2.91 0.88
N GLY A 310 -34.49 2.77 -0.42
CA GLY A 310 -35.54 2.38 -1.37
C GLY A 310 -36.21 1.06 -1.01
N ARG A 311 -35.42 0.07 -0.56
CA ARG A 311 -35.96 -1.21 -0.06
C ARG A 311 -36.82 -1.04 1.20
N ILE A 312 -36.34 -0.29 2.18
CA ILE A 312 -37.06 -0.01 3.45
C ILE A 312 -38.37 0.73 3.18
N ALA A 313 -38.35 1.74 2.32
CA ALA A 313 -39.56 2.46 1.92
C ALA A 313 -40.60 1.51 1.32
N ALA A 314 -40.20 0.60 0.42
CA ALA A 314 -41.11 -0.41 -0.13
C ALA A 314 -41.68 -1.36 0.95
N ASP A 315 -40.86 -1.81 1.90
CA ASP A 315 -41.30 -2.64 3.02
C ASP A 315 -42.35 -1.90 3.88
N ASN A 316 -42.13 -0.62 4.17
CA ASN A 316 -43.05 0.23 4.95
C ASN A 316 -44.35 0.52 4.19
N ILE A 317 -44.29 0.78 2.89
CA ILE A 317 -45.47 1.01 2.03
C ILE A 317 -46.39 -0.22 1.99
N ALA A 318 -45.80 -1.42 2.06
CA ALA A 318 -46.50 -2.70 2.10
C ALA A 318 -47.04 -3.08 3.50
N GLY A 319 -46.89 -2.21 4.51
CA GLY A 319 -47.41 -2.42 5.86
C GLY A 319 -46.36 -2.86 6.88
N GLY A 320 -45.08 -2.91 6.52
CA GLY A 320 -43.96 -3.08 7.45
C GLY A 320 -43.71 -1.84 8.32
N ARG A 321 -42.74 -1.93 9.24
CA ARG A 321 -42.28 -0.83 10.11
C ARG A 321 -40.76 -0.87 10.31
N GLU A 322 -40.04 -1.00 9.20
CA GLU A 322 -38.59 -1.01 9.16
C GLU A 322 -38.02 0.39 9.38
N SER A 323 -36.92 0.48 10.12
CA SER A 323 -36.25 1.74 10.44
C SER A 323 -34.88 1.84 9.75
N TYR A 324 -34.51 3.04 9.32
CA TYR A 324 -33.19 3.34 8.77
C TYR A 324 -32.24 3.83 9.87
N TYR A 325 -31.31 2.97 10.27
CA TYR A 325 -30.38 3.23 11.37
C TYR A 325 -29.16 4.09 10.98
N GLY A 326 -29.39 5.20 10.28
CA GLY A 326 -28.36 6.17 9.91
C GLY A 326 -27.28 5.67 8.93
N THR A 327 -26.43 6.60 8.51
CA THR A 327 -25.37 6.42 7.52
C THR A 327 -24.00 6.66 8.15
N GLN A 328 -23.07 5.72 7.98
CA GLN A 328 -21.70 5.84 8.52
C GLN A 328 -20.68 6.41 7.53
N GLY A 329 -21.09 6.66 6.27
CA GLY A 329 -20.22 7.25 5.26
C GLY A 329 -19.10 6.34 4.75
N SER A 330 -19.25 5.01 4.78
CA SER A 330 -18.27 4.11 4.15
C SER A 330 -18.15 4.39 2.67
N ALA A 331 -16.93 4.70 2.21
CA ALA A 331 -16.65 5.05 0.83
C ALA A 331 -15.27 4.51 0.41
N VAL A 332 -15.14 4.19 -0.88
CA VAL A 332 -13.91 3.71 -1.51
C VAL A 332 -13.79 4.32 -2.89
N ALA A 333 -12.57 4.69 -3.29
CA ALA A 333 -12.23 5.10 -4.65
C ALA A 333 -10.94 4.44 -5.11
N LYS A 334 -10.89 4.12 -6.39
CA LYS A 334 -9.65 3.86 -7.10
C LYS A 334 -9.05 5.19 -7.53
N VAL A 335 -7.78 5.40 -7.22
CA VAL A 335 -7.01 6.58 -7.57
C VAL A 335 -5.71 6.08 -8.18
N PHE A 336 -5.70 5.93 -9.50
CA PHE A 336 -4.66 5.26 -10.27
C PHE A 336 -4.32 3.89 -9.66
N ASP A 337 -3.17 3.79 -9.03
CA ASP A 337 -2.61 2.54 -8.52
C ASP A 337 -3.08 2.22 -7.10
N LEU A 338 -3.69 3.19 -6.43
CA LEU A 338 -4.10 3.10 -5.05
C LEU A 338 -5.62 2.93 -4.96
N THR A 339 -6.02 2.09 -4.02
CA THR A 339 -7.36 2.12 -3.44
C THR A 339 -7.31 2.98 -2.19
N ALA A 340 -8.22 3.93 -2.10
CA ALA A 340 -8.40 4.80 -0.94
C ALA A 340 -9.78 4.57 -0.36
N ALA A 341 -9.86 4.30 0.93
CA ALA A 341 -11.13 4.01 1.59
C ALA A 341 -11.25 4.69 2.95
N SER A 342 -12.49 4.97 3.36
CA SER A 342 -12.82 5.58 4.65
C SER A 342 -14.15 5.08 5.17
N THR A 343 -14.33 5.10 6.49
CA THR A 343 -15.61 4.83 7.16
C THR A 343 -15.67 5.58 8.49
N GLY A 344 -16.86 6.04 8.89
CA GLY A 344 -17.05 6.81 10.12
C GLY A 344 -16.50 8.24 10.00
N ALA A 345 -16.02 8.78 11.12
CA ALA A 345 -15.51 10.14 11.23
C ALA A 345 -13.99 10.21 10.98
N ASN A 346 -13.55 11.29 10.35
CA ASN A 346 -12.14 11.66 10.26
C ASN A 346 -11.74 12.66 11.35
N GLU A 347 -10.43 12.89 11.53
CA GLU A 347 -9.90 13.72 12.60
C GLU A 347 -10.42 15.16 12.53
N LYS A 348 -10.48 15.73 11.32
CA LYS A 348 -11.07 17.05 11.06
C LYS A 348 -12.49 17.18 11.61
N THR A 349 -13.30 16.12 11.50
CA THR A 349 -14.67 16.09 12.02
C THR A 349 -14.68 16.01 13.55
N LEU A 350 -13.80 15.21 14.16
CA LEU A 350 -13.68 15.12 15.61
C LEU A 350 -13.30 16.47 16.23
N LEU A 351 -12.28 17.12 15.67
CA LEU A 351 -11.80 18.43 16.11
C LEU A 351 -12.87 19.51 15.96
N ARG A 352 -13.58 19.56 14.82
CA ARG A 352 -14.68 20.52 14.60
C ARG A 352 -15.81 20.37 15.62
N ARG A 353 -16.02 19.17 16.15
CA ARG A 353 -17.01 18.87 17.19
C ARG A 353 -16.49 19.14 18.61
N GLY A 354 -15.25 19.62 18.76
CA GLY A 354 -14.65 19.98 20.04
C GLY A 354 -14.03 18.81 20.80
N LEU A 355 -13.86 17.64 20.17
CA LEU A 355 -13.13 16.53 20.78
C LEU A 355 -11.63 16.82 20.72
N THR A 356 -10.91 16.49 21.78
CA THR A 356 -9.47 16.73 21.91
C THR A 356 -8.68 15.42 21.88
N LYS A 357 -7.65 15.36 21.03
CA LYS A 357 -6.73 14.21 20.95
C LYS A 357 -5.99 13.99 22.29
N GLY A 358 -5.82 12.74 22.69
CA GLY A 358 -5.21 12.34 23.97
C GLY A 358 -6.13 12.53 25.19
N LYS A 359 -7.35 13.06 24.99
CA LYS A 359 -8.35 13.24 26.06
C LYS A 359 -9.67 12.54 25.72
N ASP A 360 -10.24 12.83 24.56
CA ASP A 360 -11.54 12.29 24.12
C ASP A 360 -11.37 11.17 23.09
N TYR A 361 -10.32 11.27 22.26
CA TYR A 361 -9.96 10.27 21.26
C TYR A 361 -8.45 10.15 21.11
N GLU A 362 -8.01 9.06 20.50
CA GLU A 362 -6.64 8.84 20.04
C GLU A 362 -6.65 8.25 18.62
N GLN A 363 -5.48 8.27 17.98
CA GLN A 363 -5.29 7.66 16.68
C GLN A 363 -4.02 6.82 16.59
N VAL A 364 -4.03 5.86 15.67
CA VAL A 364 -2.83 5.13 15.25
C VAL A 364 -2.76 5.10 13.73
N ILE A 365 -1.54 5.21 13.20
CA ILE A 365 -1.25 5.04 11.77
C ILE A 365 -0.21 3.94 11.65
N ILE A 366 -0.58 2.83 11.02
CA ILE A 366 0.27 1.66 10.83
C ILE A 366 0.40 1.29 9.36
N VAL A 367 1.50 0.61 9.03
CA VAL A 367 1.70 0.01 7.70
C VAL A 367 1.70 -1.49 7.84
N GLN A 368 0.91 -2.17 7.00
CA GLN A 368 0.80 -3.62 6.97
C GLN A 368 0.70 -4.11 5.52
N ASN A 369 1.11 -5.35 5.25
CA ASN A 369 0.94 -5.95 3.94
C ASN A 369 -0.49 -6.45 3.71
N SER A 370 -0.91 -6.50 2.45
CA SER A 370 -2.17 -7.12 2.01
C SER A 370 -2.27 -8.59 2.41
N HIS A 371 -1.16 -9.32 2.34
CA HIS A 371 -1.04 -10.71 2.75
C HIS A 371 0.38 -11.06 3.22
N ALA A 372 0.65 -12.35 3.47
CA ALA A 372 1.92 -12.81 4.01
C ALA A 372 3.10 -12.39 3.12
N GLY A 373 4.09 -11.68 3.68
CA GLY A 373 5.19 -11.09 2.90
C GLY A 373 6.11 -12.08 2.17
N TYR A 374 6.12 -13.36 2.58
CA TYR A 374 6.85 -14.40 1.85
C TYR A 374 6.11 -14.91 0.60
N TYR A 375 4.82 -14.57 0.46
CA TYR A 375 4.03 -14.94 -0.70
C TYR A 375 4.10 -13.81 -1.75
N PRO A 376 4.29 -14.13 -3.05
CA PRO A 376 4.45 -13.12 -4.09
C PRO A 376 3.31 -12.10 -4.14
N GLY A 377 3.64 -10.88 -4.58
CA GLY A 377 2.66 -9.80 -4.78
C GLY A 377 2.12 -9.17 -3.49
N ALA A 378 2.76 -9.37 -2.32
CA ALA A 378 2.36 -8.68 -1.10
C ALA A 378 2.65 -7.18 -1.24
N LEU A 379 1.62 -6.36 -1.01
CA LEU A 379 1.67 -4.91 -1.17
C LEU A 379 1.32 -4.20 0.15
N PRO A 380 2.06 -3.15 0.53
CA PRO A 380 1.78 -2.43 1.76
C PRO A 380 0.52 -1.56 1.63
N MET A 381 -0.18 -1.40 2.75
CA MET A 381 -1.25 -0.43 2.94
C MET A 381 -1.03 0.35 4.24
N VAL A 382 -1.40 1.62 4.21
CA VAL A 382 -1.39 2.52 5.37
C VAL A 382 -2.79 2.53 5.97
N ILE A 383 -2.92 2.23 7.26
CA ILE A 383 -4.18 2.18 7.99
C ILE A 383 -4.13 3.23 9.09
N LYS A 384 -5.07 4.17 9.06
CA LYS A 384 -5.35 5.11 10.16
C LYS A 384 -6.63 4.69 10.87
N LEU A 385 -6.58 4.58 12.18
CA LEU A 385 -7.72 4.24 13.04
C LEU A 385 -7.91 5.33 14.10
N LEU A 386 -9.14 5.82 14.27
CA LEU A 386 -9.53 6.80 15.29
C LEU A 386 -10.49 6.16 16.29
N PHE A 387 -10.22 6.30 17.59
CA PHE A 387 -10.96 5.59 18.64
C PHE A 387 -11.00 6.37 19.95
N SER A 388 -11.94 6.02 20.83
CA SER A 388 -12.07 6.66 22.15
C SER A 388 -10.97 6.27 23.12
N MET A 389 -10.63 7.15 24.07
CA MET A 389 -9.61 6.89 25.10
C MET A 389 -9.95 5.73 26.06
N ASP A 390 -11.20 5.28 26.11
CA ASP A 390 -11.61 4.08 26.84
C ASP A 390 -11.61 2.81 25.97
N GLY A 391 -11.25 2.92 24.69
CA GLY A 391 -11.21 1.84 23.71
C GLY A 391 -12.57 1.27 23.29
N LYS A 392 -13.68 1.78 23.83
CA LYS A 392 -15.02 1.21 23.61
C LYS A 392 -15.67 1.62 22.29
N LYS A 393 -15.19 2.70 21.66
CA LYS A 393 -15.77 3.24 20.43
C LYS A 393 -14.70 3.42 19.37
N ILE A 394 -15.01 2.94 18.17
CA ILE A 394 -14.28 3.29 16.95
C ILE A 394 -15.01 4.49 16.34
N TYR A 395 -14.32 5.61 16.20
CA TYR A 395 -14.88 6.81 15.56
C TYR A 395 -14.82 6.70 14.04
N GLY A 396 -13.73 6.16 13.50
CA GLY A 396 -13.57 5.96 12.07
C GLY A 396 -12.23 5.33 11.70
N ALA A 397 -12.10 4.97 10.43
CA ALA A 397 -10.89 4.43 9.87
C ALA A 397 -10.68 4.89 8.42
N GLN A 398 -9.42 4.96 8.02
CA GLN A 398 -8.99 5.34 6.68
C GLN A 398 -7.88 4.39 6.24
N ILE A 399 -7.92 3.94 4.99
CA ILE A 399 -6.93 3.01 4.47
C ILE A 399 -6.55 3.43 3.06
N VAL A 400 -5.26 3.49 2.78
CA VAL A 400 -4.71 3.77 1.45
C VAL A 400 -3.64 2.71 1.11
N GLY A 401 -3.79 2.05 -0.02
CA GLY A 401 -2.86 0.99 -0.46
C GLY A 401 -3.26 0.43 -1.82
N MET A 402 -2.40 -0.40 -2.41
CA MET A 402 -2.66 -0.95 -3.75
C MET A 402 -3.59 -2.16 -3.75
N ASP A 403 -3.61 -2.94 -2.65
CA ASP A 403 -4.35 -4.20 -2.59
C ASP A 403 -4.92 -4.48 -1.18
N GLY A 404 -6.05 -5.19 -1.14
CA GLY A 404 -6.72 -5.64 0.08
C GLY A 404 -7.30 -4.54 0.96
N VAL A 405 -7.41 -3.30 0.47
CA VAL A 405 -7.90 -2.11 1.21
C VAL A 405 -9.40 -2.21 1.49
N ASP A 406 -10.18 -2.55 0.47
CA ASP A 406 -11.63 -2.75 0.52
C ASP A 406 -12.03 -3.80 1.58
N LYS A 407 -11.34 -4.94 1.63
CA LYS A 407 -11.57 -5.99 2.61
C LYS A 407 -11.41 -5.48 4.06
N ARG A 408 -10.39 -4.66 4.32
CA ARG A 408 -10.09 -4.18 5.67
C ARG A 408 -11.02 -3.06 6.09
N ILE A 409 -11.34 -2.14 5.19
CA ILE A 409 -12.31 -1.09 5.51
C ILE A 409 -13.68 -1.70 5.77
N ASP A 410 -14.11 -2.72 5.03
CA ASP A 410 -15.39 -3.41 5.24
C ASP A 410 -15.44 -4.13 6.59
N THR A 411 -14.33 -4.75 6.99
CA THR A 411 -14.21 -5.41 8.31
C THR A 411 -14.34 -4.41 9.45
N ILE A 412 -13.62 -3.27 9.36
CA ILE A 412 -13.70 -2.21 10.37
C ILE A 412 -15.08 -1.54 10.35
N ALA A 413 -15.63 -1.26 9.17
CA ALA A 413 -16.95 -0.69 8.99
C ALA A 413 -18.04 -1.59 9.58
N THR A 414 -17.92 -2.90 9.44
CA THR A 414 -18.84 -3.88 10.05
C THR A 414 -18.71 -3.86 11.57
N THR A 415 -17.49 -3.89 12.10
CA THR A 415 -17.24 -3.82 13.55
C THR A 415 -17.82 -2.53 14.15
N LEU A 416 -17.55 -1.39 13.52
CA LEU A 416 -18.09 -0.09 13.88
C LEU A 416 -19.63 -0.10 13.87
N ARG A 417 -20.25 -0.66 12.82
CA ARG A 417 -21.71 -0.73 12.66
C ARG A 417 -22.40 -1.61 13.71
N LEU A 418 -21.68 -2.57 14.27
CA LEU A 418 -22.15 -3.45 15.35
C LEU A 418 -21.83 -2.88 16.75
N GLY A 419 -21.24 -1.69 16.84
CA GLY A 419 -20.85 -1.08 18.11
C GLY A 419 -19.62 -1.72 18.75
N GLY A 420 -18.78 -2.39 17.95
CA GLY A 420 -17.57 -3.03 18.41
C GLY A 420 -16.48 -2.05 18.85
N SER A 421 -15.63 -2.54 19.74
CA SER A 421 -14.54 -1.84 20.42
C SER A 421 -13.17 -2.16 19.81
N ILE A 422 -12.11 -1.52 20.31
CA ILE A 422 -10.73 -1.87 19.98
C ILE A 422 -10.41 -3.32 20.35
N SER A 423 -10.93 -3.82 21.48
CA SER A 423 -10.71 -5.20 21.88
C SER A 423 -11.39 -6.20 20.93
N ASP A 424 -12.53 -5.84 20.34
CA ASP A 424 -13.16 -6.70 19.34
C ASP A 424 -12.26 -6.86 18.11
N LEU A 425 -11.60 -5.79 17.64
CA LEU A 425 -10.64 -5.85 16.52
C LEU A 425 -9.46 -6.79 16.81
N GLU A 426 -8.99 -6.86 18.06
CA GLU A 426 -7.93 -7.79 18.48
C GLU A 426 -8.38 -9.25 18.37
N ASN A 427 -9.65 -9.51 18.69
CA ASN A 427 -10.22 -10.86 18.81
C ASN A 427 -10.87 -11.37 17.52
N LEU A 428 -10.96 -10.56 16.46
CA LEU A 428 -11.51 -11.00 15.17
C LEU A 428 -10.72 -12.17 14.60
N GLU A 429 -11.39 -13.31 14.40
CA GLU A 429 -10.86 -14.47 13.68
C GLU A 429 -11.17 -14.33 12.19
N LEU A 430 -10.17 -13.89 11.42
CA LEU A 430 -10.31 -13.62 9.98
C LEU A 430 -9.65 -14.73 9.15
N SER A 431 -10.17 -14.95 7.94
CA SER A 431 -9.66 -15.98 7.02
C SER A 431 -8.18 -15.77 6.69
N TYR A 432 -7.36 -16.78 6.99
CA TYR A 432 -5.94 -16.78 6.70
C TYR A 432 -5.53 -17.94 5.79
N ALA A 433 -4.97 -17.57 4.65
CA ALA A 433 -3.98 -18.36 3.92
C ALA A 433 -2.98 -17.38 3.29
N PRO A 434 -1.75 -17.82 2.93
CA PRO A 434 -0.69 -16.93 2.46
C PRO A 434 -1.06 -15.96 1.31
N PRO A 435 -1.91 -16.33 0.33
CA PRO A 435 -2.31 -15.42 -0.75
C PRO A 435 -3.32 -14.32 -0.35
N TYR A 436 -3.93 -14.43 0.83
CA TYR A 436 -5.10 -13.58 1.17
C TYR A 436 -4.87 -12.72 2.41
N SER A 437 -4.11 -13.19 3.39
CA SER A 437 -3.83 -12.44 4.61
C SER A 437 -2.53 -12.90 5.26
N SER A 438 -2.28 -12.40 6.47
CA SER A 438 -1.24 -12.84 7.40
C SER A 438 -1.89 -13.53 8.60
N ALA A 439 -1.10 -14.27 9.38
CA ALA A 439 -1.58 -14.96 10.58
C ALA A 439 -2.24 -14.00 11.61
N LYS A 440 -1.85 -12.73 11.57
CA LYS A 440 -2.56 -11.61 12.18
C LYS A 440 -2.93 -10.67 11.05
N ASP A 441 -4.22 -10.47 10.80
CA ASP A 441 -4.66 -9.57 9.74
C ASP A 441 -4.27 -8.12 10.08
N PRO A 442 -4.07 -7.25 9.08
CA PRO A 442 -3.90 -5.82 9.31
C PRO A 442 -4.95 -5.19 10.26
N VAL A 443 -6.19 -5.68 10.28
CA VAL A 443 -7.22 -5.25 11.25
C VAL A 443 -6.86 -5.64 12.68
N ASN A 444 -6.41 -6.88 12.91
CA ASN A 444 -5.93 -7.30 14.23
C ASN A 444 -4.72 -6.45 14.66
N MET A 445 -3.80 -6.18 13.74
CA MET A 445 -2.63 -5.35 14.01
C MET A 445 -3.00 -3.91 14.38
N ALA A 446 -4.05 -3.34 13.77
CA ALA A 446 -4.60 -2.05 14.19
C ALA A 446 -5.18 -2.11 15.60
N GLY A 447 -5.93 -3.17 15.93
CA GLY A 447 -6.45 -3.42 17.27
C GLY A 447 -5.34 -3.52 18.33
N PHE A 448 -4.33 -4.37 18.11
CA PHE A 448 -3.20 -4.53 19.03
C PHE A 448 -2.43 -3.23 19.22
N THR A 449 -2.23 -2.46 18.14
CA THR A 449 -1.50 -1.19 18.23
C THR A 449 -2.30 -0.15 19.02
N ALA A 450 -3.60 -0.01 18.75
CA ALA A 450 -4.49 0.87 19.50
C ALA A 450 -4.53 0.49 21.00
N SER A 451 -4.66 -0.81 21.30
CA SER A 451 -4.63 -1.33 22.67
C SER A 451 -3.30 -1.05 23.38
N ASN A 452 -2.17 -1.18 22.70
CA ASN A 452 -0.86 -0.82 23.28
C ASN A 452 -0.78 0.67 23.62
N VAL A 453 -1.40 1.55 22.81
CA VAL A 453 -1.46 2.98 23.10
C VAL A 453 -2.37 3.26 24.31
N LEU A 454 -3.55 2.65 24.36
CA LEU A 454 -4.49 2.77 25.49
C LEU A 454 -3.89 2.30 26.82
N ASN A 455 -3.07 1.25 26.78
CA ASN A 455 -2.39 0.71 27.95
C ASN A 455 -1.09 1.46 28.31
N GLY A 456 -0.75 2.55 27.61
CA GLY A 456 0.46 3.34 27.86
C GLY A 456 1.77 2.59 27.57
N LEU A 457 1.71 1.51 26.77
CA LEU A 457 2.90 0.74 26.40
C LEU A 457 3.71 1.48 25.33
N VAL A 458 3.07 2.32 24.52
CA VAL A 458 3.72 3.12 23.49
C VAL A 458 2.91 4.39 23.22
N HIS A 459 3.59 5.44 22.77
CA HIS A 459 2.97 6.66 22.29
C HIS A 459 3.38 6.90 20.83
N PHE A 460 2.46 7.33 19.99
CA PHE A 460 2.75 7.75 18.62
C PHE A 460 2.94 9.26 18.58
N SER A 461 3.84 9.73 17.73
CA SER A 461 3.92 11.15 17.41
C SER A 461 2.86 11.53 16.37
N ASP A 462 2.64 12.83 16.21
CA ASP A 462 2.04 13.33 14.97
C ASP A 462 3.01 13.14 13.80
N TRP A 463 2.49 13.22 12.58
CA TRP A 463 3.29 13.07 11.37
C TRP A 463 4.20 14.29 11.13
N ASP A 464 3.79 15.48 11.59
CA ASP A 464 4.49 16.77 11.47
C ASP A 464 5.26 17.14 12.75
N VAL A 465 5.67 16.12 13.53
CA VAL A 465 6.36 16.32 14.81
C VAL A 465 7.70 17.02 14.65
N ILE A 466 8.36 16.85 13.49
CA ILE A 466 9.69 17.39 13.22
C ILE A 466 9.61 18.91 13.03
N GLU A 467 8.57 19.39 12.34
CA GLU A 467 8.26 20.80 12.14
C GLU A 467 7.84 21.47 13.45
N LYS A 468 7.03 20.76 14.25
CA LYS A 468 6.48 21.28 15.51
C LYS A 468 7.49 21.28 16.66
N ASN A 469 8.42 20.33 16.68
CA ASN A 469 9.43 20.22 17.73
C ASN A 469 10.84 19.97 17.17
N PRO A 470 11.54 21.03 16.71
CA PRO A 470 12.91 20.92 16.18
C PRO A 470 13.95 20.43 17.20
N ASN A 471 13.62 20.46 18.50
CA ASN A 471 14.51 20.01 19.57
C ASN A 471 14.35 18.50 19.87
N ALA A 472 13.36 17.83 19.28
CA ALA A 472 13.20 16.39 19.42
C ALA A 472 14.36 15.65 18.75
N LEU A 473 14.80 14.56 19.38
CA LEU A 473 15.82 13.68 18.84
C LEU A 473 15.15 12.64 17.93
N LEU A 474 15.40 12.73 16.63
CA LEU A 474 15.03 11.66 15.70
C LEU A 474 16.04 10.51 15.81
N LEU A 475 15.56 9.34 16.19
CA LEU A 475 16.36 8.13 16.28
C LEU A 475 15.97 7.17 15.16
N ASP A 476 16.80 7.10 14.13
CA ASP A 476 16.64 6.17 13.02
C ASP A 476 17.22 4.81 13.39
N ILE A 477 16.36 3.80 13.55
CA ILE A 477 16.77 2.45 13.95
C ILE A 477 16.93 1.48 12.78
N ARG A 478 16.88 1.99 11.54
CA ARG A 478 17.15 1.22 10.32
C ARG A 478 18.61 0.79 10.25
N GLU A 479 18.87 -0.24 9.43
CA GLU A 479 20.24 -0.62 9.09
C GLU A 479 20.87 0.44 8.18
N GLU A 480 22.21 0.54 8.22
CA GLU A 480 22.97 1.59 7.50
C GLU A 480 22.63 1.63 6.00
N ALA A 481 22.48 0.48 5.35
CA ALA A 481 22.13 0.40 3.94
C ALA A 481 20.76 1.03 3.58
N GLU A 482 19.81 1.08 4.52
CA GLU A 482 18.51 1.73 4.30
C GLU A 482 18.60 3.24 4.48
N VAL A 483 19.46 3.68 5.40
CA VAL A 483 19.79 5.10 5.57
C VAL A 483 20.53 5.59 4.33
N ASP A 484 21.39 4.75 3.75
CA ASP A 484 22.07 5.06 2.50
C ASP A 484 21.14 5.22 1.30
N ALA A 485 20.04 4.48 1.28
CA ALA A 485 19.01 4.60 0.24
C ALA A 485 18.17 5.88 0.42
N PHE A 486 17.88 6.25 1.66
CA PHE A 486 17.17 7.47 1.99
C PHE A 486 17.47 7.90 3.43
N GLU A 487 18.17 9.02 3.57
CA GLU A 487 18.53 9.62 4.85
C GLU A 487 17.43 10.58 5.32
N ILE A 488 17.13 10.57 6.61
CA ILE A 488 16.17 11.52 7.20
C ILE A 488 16.96 12.69 7.78
N PRO A 489 16.70 13.93 7.34
CA PRO A 489 17.44 15.09 7.81
C PRO A 489 17.45 15.19 9.34
N GLY A 490 18.65 15.29 9.93
CA GLY A 490 18.83 15.47 11.37
C GLY A 490 18.62 14.22 12.23
N ALA A 491 18.42 13.05 11.64
CA ALA A 491 18.26 11.81 12.39
C ALA A 491 19.60 11.21 12.84
N VAL A 492 19.65 10.73 14.08
CA VAL A 492 20.76 9.93 14.61
C VAL A 492 20.49 8.46 14.30
N ASN A 493 21.40 7.80 13.57
CA ASN A 493 21.24 6.39 13.24
C ASN A 493 21.86 5.46 14.30
N ILE A 494 21.04 4.60 14.89
CA ILE A 494 21.47 3.48 15.73
C ILE A 494 20.63 2.26 15.36
N PRO A 495 21.15 1.32 14.55
CA PRO A 495 20.40 0.14 14.13
C PRO A 495 19.80 -0.62 15.32
N LEU A 496 18.58 -1.16 15.17
CA LEU A 496 17.85 -1.81 16.26
C LEU A 496 18.66 -2.91 16.97
N GLY A 497 19.47 -3.67 16.23
CA GLY A 497 20.34 -4.71 16.79
C GLY A 497 21.43 -4.18 17.73
N GLN A 498 21.86 -2.94 17.53
CA GLN A 498 22.91 -2.27 18.31
C GLN A 498 22.35 -1.42 19.47
N LEU A 499 21.08 -1.01 19.39
CA LEU A 499 20.45 -0.09 20.34
C LEU A 499 20.60 -0.49 21.81
N ARG A 500 20.52 -1.78 22.13
CA ARG A 500 20.65 -2.27 23.52
C ARG A 500 22.04 -2.01 24.13
N ASN A 501 23.07 -1.90 23.31
CA ASN A 501 24.43 -1.62 23.78
C ASN A 501 24.79 -0.13 23.67
N ARG A 502 24.00 0.64 22.91
CA ARG A 502 24.28 2.02 22.53
C ARG A 502 23.25 3.04 23.04
N PHE A 503 22.25 2.62 23.81
CA PHE A 503 21.22 3.55 24.33
C PHE A 503 21.79 4.64 25.23
N ASN A 504 22.96 4.43 25.84
CA ASN A 504 23.66 5.45 26.66
C ASN A 504 24.18 6.64 25.83
N GLU A 505 24.24 6.52 24.50
CA GLU A 505 24.57 7.65 23.60
C GLU A 505 23.42 8.65 23.49
N LEU A 506 22.21 8.27 23.93
CA LEU A 506 21.00 9.07 23.81
C LEU A 506 20.77 9.91 25.05
N ASP A 507 20.39 11.16 24.85
CA ASP A 507 20.00 12.08 25.92
C ASP A 507 18.57 11.76 26.40
N SER A 508 18.47 11.13 27.57
CA SER A 508 17.18 10.76 28.19
C SER A 508 16.28 11.94 28.59
N SER A 509 16.80 13.17 28.59
CA SER A 509 15.99 14.37 28.87
C SER A 509 15.21 14.88 27.65
N LYS A 510 15.60 14.47 26.44
CA LYS A 510 14.96 14.88 25.19
C LYS A 510 13.76 14.01 24.86
N GLU A 511 12.85 14.57 24.08
CA GLU A 511 11.82 13.78 23.39
C GLU A 511 12.50 12.96 22.28
N ILE A 512 12.39 11.63 22.35
CA ILE A 512 12.98 10.73 21.36
C ILE A 512 11.88 10.19 20.43
N ILE A 513 12.01 10.46 19.14
CA ILE A 513 11.11 9.95 18.11
C ILE A 513 11.82 8.80 17.38
N THR A 514 11.35 7.57 17.63
CA THR A 514 11.91 6.37 16.99
C THR A 514 11.35 6.20 15.58
N PHE A 515 12.25 5.95 14.62
CA PHE A 515 11.94 5.91 13.20
C PHE A 515 12.47 4.63 12.53
N CYS A 516 11.69 4.04 11.63
CA CYS A 516 12.11 2.90 10.82
C CYS A 516 11.34 2.84 9.49
N ALA A 517 11.62 1.84 8.66
CA ALA A 517 10.98 1.71 7.35
C ALA A 517 9.44 1.68 7.39
N VAL A 518 8.85 0.89 8.30
CA VAL A 518 7.39 0.63 8.36
C VAL A 518 6.77 0.75 9.77
N GLY A 519 7.49 1.33 10.73
CA GLY A 519 7.07 1.49 12.14
C GLY A 519 7.28 0.31 13.10
N VAL A 520 7.33 -0.94 12.61
CA VAL A 520 7.42 -2.14 13.50
C VAL A 520 8.70 -2.17 14.34
N ARG A 521 9.85 -1.88 13.73
CA ARG A 521 11.14 -1.86 14.43
C ARG A 521 11.24 -0.65 15.37
N SER A 522 10.62 0.47 15.01
CA SER A 522 10.51 1.66 15.89
C SER A 522 9.74 1.34 17.17
N TYR A 523 8.62 0.61 17.08
CA TYR A 523 7.89 0.16 18.26
C TYR A 523 8.79 -0.64 19.22
N ASN A 524 9.59 -1.57 18.69
CA ASN A 524 10.53 -2.35 19.51
C ASN A 524 11.60 -1.46 20.15
N ALA A 525 12.14 -0.49 19.41
CA ALA A 525 13.08 0.49 19.95
C ALA A 525 12.45 1.33 21.07
N ALA A 526 11.22 1.82 20.87
CA ALA A 526 10.50 2.59 21.87
C ALA A 526 10.30 1.78 23.16
N ARG A 527 9.88 0.51 23.06
CA ARG A 527 9.77 -0.38 24.23
C ARG A 527 11.10 -0.63 24.92
N ILE A 528 12.20 -0.78 24.17
CA ILE A 528 13.54 -0.92 24.74
C ILE A 528 13.88 0.34 25.56
N LEU A 529 13.73 1.53 24.98
CA LEU A 529 14.07 2.79 25.64
C LEU A 529 13.20 3.06 26.87
N MET A 530 11.87 2.88 26.76
CA MET A 530 10.95 3.07 27.89
C MET A 530 11.27 2.13 29.07
N ASN A 531 11.66 0.89 28.79
CA ASN A 531 12.09 -0.06 29.84
C ASN A 531 13.44 0.32 30.49
N HIS A 532 14.25 1.16 29.84
CA HIS A 532 15.50 1.70 30.39
C HIS A 532 15.31 3.10 31.02
N GLY A 533 14.06 3.51 31.28
CA GLY A 533 13.76 4.74 32.02
C GLY A 533 13.64 6.01 31.18
N PHE A 534 13.64 5.92 29.85
CA PHE A 534 13.36 7.05 28.98
C PHE A 534 11.87 7.39 29.04
N ALA A 535 11.53 8.55 29.61
CA ALA A 535 10.15 8.94 29.89
C ALA A 535 9.40 9.50 28.66
N ASN A 536 10.11 10.12 27.71
CA ASN A 536 9.49 10.78 26.56
C ASN A 536 9.94 10.14 25.24
N VAL A 537 9.40 8.96 24.94
CA VAL A 537 9.69 8.22 23.71
C VAL A 537 8.41 8.03 22.91
N LYS A 538 8.46 8.40 21.63
CA LYS A 538 7.34 8.25 20.69
C LYS A 538 7.77 7.48 19.45
N VAL A 539 6.79 6.90 18.75
CA VAL A 539 6.97 6.20 17.49
C VAL A 539 6.47 7.09 16.35
N TYR A 540 7.31 7.30 15.34
CA TYR A 540 6.87 8.01 14.13
C TYR A 540 5.85 7.16 13.35
N PRO A 541 4.70 7.73 12.94
CA PRO A 541 3.67 7.00 12.21
C PRO A 541 4.12 6.58 10.81
N GLY A 542 3.79 5.35 10.39
CA GLY A 542 3.92 4.90 9.00
C GLY A 542 5.34 4.69 8.43
N GLY A 543 6.38 5.24 9.05
CA GLY A 543 7.79 5.02 8.66
C GLY A 543 8.25 5.77 7.42
N THR A 544 9.35 5.32 6.78
CA THR A 544 10.07 6.02 5.69
C THR A 544 9.17 6.45 4.54
N LYS A 545 8.36 5.53 4.01
CA LYS A 545 7.52 5.83 2.84
C LYS A 545 6.50 6.91 3.16
N PHE A 546 5.83 6.78 4.31
CA PHE A 546 4.85 7.75 4.77
C PHE A 546 5.48 9.12 5.03
N TYR A 547 6.70 9.16 5.58
CA TYR A 547 7.48 10.40 5.75
C TYR A 547 7.76 11.10 4.41
N ARG A 548 8.19 10.36 3.37
CA ARG A 548 8.43 10.95 2.03
C ARG A 548 7.19 11.58 1.45
N SER A 549 6.05 10.88 1.49
CA SER A 549 4.80 11.39 0.96
C SER A 549 4.34 12.65 1.70
N THR A 550 4.57 12.72 3.01
CA THR A 550 4.16 13.85 3.85
C THR A 550 5.14 15.04 3.83
N HIS A 551 6.38 14.84 3.37
CA HIS A 551 7.44 15.86 3.33
C HIS A 551 8.08 15.99 1.93
N PRO A 552 7.29 16.31 0.88
CA PRO A 552 7.78 16.31 -0.50
C PRO A 552 8.91 17.31 -0.74
N GLU A 553 8.93 18.47 -0.07
CA GLU A 553 9.99 19.48 -0.26
C GLU A 553 11.38 18.94 0.13
N ASN A 554 11.46 18.12 1.18
CA ASN A 554 12.69 17.46 1.64
C ASN A 554 13.13 16.31 0.72
N THR A 555 12.30 15.90 -0.24
CA THR A 555 12.62 14.91 -1.29
C THR A 555 12.96 15.57 -2.64
N SER A 556 12.59 16.84 -2.82
CA SER A 556 12.65 17.56 -4.10
C SER A 556 14.04 18.11 -4.47
N SER A 557 15.00 18.12 -3.53
CA SER A 557 16.39 18.50 -3.82
C SER A 557 17.12 17.54 -4.75
N GLU A 558 16.56 16.36 -5.04
CA GLU A 558 17.18 15.35 -5.91
C GLU A 558 16.47 15.12 -7.25
N ALA A 559 15.21 15.56 -7.41
CA ALA A 559 14.41 15.29 -8.62
C ALA A 559 14.49 16.40 -9.70
N ASN A 560 14.92 17.62 -9.36
CA ASN A 560 14.92 18.77 -10.28
C ASN A 560 16.16 18.91 -11.18
N SER A 561 16.97 17.85 -11.34
CA SER A 561 18.12 17.85 -12.26
C SER A 561 18.06 16.75 -13.32
N SER A 562 16.89 16.46 -13.88
CA SER A 562 16.80 15.61 -15.08
C SER A 562 15.56 15.89 -15.94
N ASN A 563 15.32 17.15 -16.30
CA ASN A 563 14.61 17.47 -17.56
C ASN A 563 15.64 17.58 -18.68
N GLY A 564 16.14 16.42 -19.09
CA GLY A 564 16.98 16.24 -20.27
C GLY A 564 16.37 15.15 -21.14
N SER A 565 15.61 15.56 -22.15
CA SER A 565 15.18 14.69 -23.24
C SER A 565 16.40 14.04 -23.88
N ALA A 566 16.63 12.76 -23.59
CA ALA A 566 17.55 11.91 -24.33
C ALA A 566 16.78 10.72 -24.93
N ASN A 567 16.04 11.01 -26.00
CA ASN A 567 15.49 10.01 -26.89
C ASN A 567 16.65 9.46 -27.75
N THR A 568 17.44 8.56 -27.16
CA THR A 568 18.45 7.76 -27.88
C THR A 568 18.27 6.32 -27.45
N LYS A 569 17.68 5.51 -28.33
CA LYS A 569 17.75 4.05 -28.25
C LYS A 569 19.23 3.63 -28.30
N PRO A 570 19.78 2.97 -27.27
CA PRO A 570 21.05 2.31 -27.40
C PRO A 570 20.84 1.03 -28.21
N GLN A 571 21.66 0.83 -29.24
CA GLN A 571 21.78 -0.45 -29.94
C GLN A 571 22.13 -1.55 -28.93
N ALA A 572 21.35 -2.64 -28.97
CA ALA A 572 21.54 -3.81 -28.13
C ALA A 572 22.87 -4.51 -28.43
N ILE A 573 23.71 -4.62 -27.41
CA ILE A 573 24.74 -5.67 -27.31
C ILE A 573 24.15 -6.70 -26.33
N PRO A 574 24.08 -7.99 -26.66
CA PRO A 574 23.50 -8.99 -25.76
C PRO A 574 24.49 -9.24 -24.60
N MET A 575 24.31 -8.54 -23.48
CA MET A 575 24.99 -8.84 -22.22
C MET A 575 24.05 -9.59 -21.27
N LYS A 576 24.63 -10.51 -20.49
CA LYS A 576 23.92 -11.41 -19.57
C LYS A 576 23.09 -10.57 -18.58
N THR A 577 21.77 -10.73 -18.65
CA THR A 577 20.83 -10.09 -17.73
C THR A 577 20.51 -11.07 -16.61
N ILE A 578 20.83 -10.71 -15.38
CA ILE A 578 20.43 -11.47 -14.19
C ILE A 578 19.06 -10.98 -13.76
N HIS A 579 18.12 -11.88 -13.50
CA HIS A 579 16.79 -11.52 -13.03
C HIS A 579 16.68 -11.79 -11.52
N VAL A 580 16.25 -10.79 -10.75
CA VAL A 580 16.00 -10.91 -9.32
C VAL A 580 14.57 -10.50 -9.02
N ASP A 581 13.79 -11.46 -8.53
CA ASP A 581 12.46 -11.20 -7.99
C ASP A 581 12.55 -10.82 -6.51
N CYS A 582 12.20 -9.56 -6.23
CA CYS A 582 12.06 -8.95 -4.91
C CYS A 582 10.58 -8.76 -4.53
N SER A 583 9.63 -9.32 -5.29
CA SER A 583 8.21 -9.19 -5.01
C SER A 583 7.84 -9.78 -3.65
N GLY A 584 7.03 -9.04 -2.89
CA GLY A 584 6.65 -9.39 -1.52
C GLY A 584 7.60 -8.88 -0.43
N LEU A 585 8.82 -8.46 -0.78
CA LEU A 585 9.73 -7.79 0.16
C LEU A 585 9.31 -6.32 0.32
N GLN A 586 9.12 -5.89 1.57
CA GLN A 586 8.92 -4.49 1.91
C GLN A 586 10.26 -3.74 1.94
N CYS A 587 10.27 -2.42 1.73
CA CYS A 587 11.43 -1.57 2.02
C CYS A 587 12.02 -1.92 3.40
N PRO A 588 13.31 -2.30 3.48
CA PRO A 588 14.39 -2.13 2.49
C PRO A 588 14.73 -3.38 1.64
N GLY A 589 13.98 -4.46 1.76
CA GLY A 589 14.31 -5.78 1.22
C GLY A 589 14.69 -5.80 -0.27
N PRO A 590 13.98 -5.08 -1.17
CA PRO A 590 14.39 -5.00 -2.57
C PRO A 590 15.79 -4.38 -2.76
N ILE A 591 16.10 -3.24 -2.12
CA ILE A 591 17.41 -2.59 -2.22
C ILE A 591 18.52 -3.45 -1.60
N MET A 592 18.26 -4.10 -0.47
CA MET A 592 19.25 -5.01 0.13
C MET A 592 19.58 -6.18 -0.79
N LYS A 593 18.56 -6.82 -1.38
CA LYS A 593 18.75 -7.94 -2.31
C LYS A 593 19.43 -7.50 -3.61
N VAL A 594 19.16 -6.28 -4.08
CA VAL A 594 19.88 -5.65 -5.19
C VAL A 594 21.35 -5.41 -4.83
N PHE A 595 21.64 -4.82 -3.67
CA PHE A 595 22.99 -4.58 -3.20
C PHE A 595 23.78 -5.89 -3.05
N GLU A 596 23.17 -6.93 -2.47
CA GLU A 596 23.75 -8.27 -2.37
C GLU A 596 24.02 -8.88 -3.74
N THR A 597 23.10 -8.70 -4.70
CA THR A 597 23.24 -9.27 -6.05
C THR A 597 24.27 -8.50 -6.89
N ILE A 598 24.27 -7.16 -6.88
CA ILE A 598 25.24 -6.31 -7.59
C ILE A 598 26.66 -6.52 -7.07
N LYS A 599 26.83 -6.85 -5.77
CA LYS A 599 28.13 -7.29 -5.24
C LYS A 599 28.68 -8.54 -5.94
N THR A 600 27.81 -9.43 -6.41
CA THR A 600 28.20 -10.67 -7.12
C THR A 600 28.31 -10.52 -8.64
N MET A 601 27.92 -9.37 -9.22
CA MET A 601 27.95 -9.10 -10.65
C MET A 601 29.30 -8.55 -11.15
N GLN A 602 29.62 -8.77 -12.42
CA GLN A 602 30.77 -8.16 -13.11
C GLN A 602 30.43 -6.77 -13.68
N ASN A 603 31.44 -5.91 -13.88
CA ASN A 603 31.23 -4.56 -14.41
C ASN A 603 30.62 -4.62 -15.83
N GLY A 604 29.57 -3.84 -16.08
CA GLY A 604 28.82 -3.87 -17.33
C GLY A 604 27.71 -4.94 -17.42
N GLU A 605 27.59 -5.86 -16.45
CA GLU A 605 26.44 -6.77 -16.39
C GLU A 605 25.16 -6.02 -15.99
N MET A 606 24.02 -6.50 -16.49
CA MET A 606 22.70 -5.94 -16.24
C MET A 606 21.92 -6.80 -15.24
N LEU A 607 21.25 -6.15 -14.29
CA LEU A 607 20.36 -6.76 -13.30
C LEU A 607 18.95 -6.25 -13.58
N GLU A 608 18.05 -7.11 -14.01
CA GLU A 608 16.62 -6.82 -14.00
C GLU A 608 16.06 -7.20 -12.62
N VAL A 609 15.49 -6.23 -11.92
CA VAL A 609 14.91 -6.38 -10.59
C VAL A 609 13.43 -6.15 -10.69
N THR A 610 12.63 -7.12 -10.25
CA THR A 610 11.19 -6.98 -10.10
C THR A 610 10.87 -6.76 -8.63
N ALA A 611 10.14 -5.69 -8.28
CA ALA A 611 9.71 -5.42 -6.91
C ALA A 611 8.22 -5.07 -6.88
N SER A 612 7.55 -5.36 -5.76
CA SER A 612 6.16 -4.98 -5.55
C SER A 612 6.02 -3.66 -4.79
N ASP A 613 7.10 -3.06 -4.26
CA ASP A 613 7.02 -1.78 -3.56
C ASP A 613 7.15 -0.58 -4.52
N PRO A 614 6.14 0.33 -4.59
CA PRO A 614 6.22 1.56 -5.37
C PRO A 614 7.44 2.46 -5.08
N GLY A 615 7.93 2.45 -3.84
CA GLY A 615 9.11 3.25 -3.45
C GLY A 615 10.41 2.79 -4.11
N PHE A 616 10.44 1.55 -4.62
CA PHE A 616 11.63 0.95 -5.22
C PHE A 616 12.16 1.74 -6.42
N GLN A 617 11.28 2.33 -7.25
CA GLN A 617 11.71 3.05 -8.46
C GLN A 617 12.54 4.30 -8.15
N ALA A 618 12.22 5.02 -7.06
CA ALA A 618 12.99 6.17 -6.62
C ALA A 618 14.24 5.74 -5.83
N ASP A 619 14.09 4.72 -4.98
CA ASP A 619 15.19 4.20 -4.16
C ASP A 619 16.33 3.64 -5.02
N ILE A 620 15.99 2.91 -6.10
CA ILE A 620 16.99 2.30 -6.97
C ILE A 620 17.81 3.34 -7.74
N VAL A 621 17.18 4.44 -8.16
CA VAL A 621 17.86 5.56 -8.84
C VAL A 621 18.83 6.25 -7.89
N SER A 622 18.38 6.56 -6.68
CA SER A 622 19.17 7.23 -5.65
C SER A 622 20.35 6.36 -5.19
N TRP A 623 20.07 5.07 -4.94
CA TRP A 623 21.08 4.08 -4.59
C TRP A 623 22.11 3.90 -5.70
N CYS A 624 21.70 3.81 -6.97
CA CYS A 624 22.62 3.70 -8.11
C CYS A 624 23.54 4.93 -8.19
N ARG A 625 22.99 6.14 -8.04
CA ARG A 625 23.76 7.39 -8.05
C ARG A 625 24.83 7.43 -6.96
N ARG A 626 24.50 7.03 -5.73
CA ARG A 626 25.43 7.02 -4.59
C ARG A 626 26.47 5.90 -4.67
N THR A 627 26.11 4.75 -5.26
CA THR A 627 27.00 3.58 -5.37
C THR A 627 27.81 3.53 -6.67
N GLY A 628 27.60 4.50 -7.58
CA GLY A 628 28.28 4.58 -8.87
C GLY A 628 27.75 3.61 -9.93
N ASN A 629 26.57 3.02 -9.73
CA ASN A 629 25.90 2.15 -10.70
C ASN A 629 24.96 2.95 -11.62
N THR A 630 24.57 2.39 -12.76
CA THR A 630 23.73 3.08 -13.76
C THR A 630 22.37 2.41 -13.91
N VAL A 631 21.28 3.16 -13.74
CA VAL A 631 19.94 2.66 -14.11
C VAL A 631 19.77 2.73 -15.62
N VAL A 632 19.52 1.58 -16.26
CA VAL A 632 19.35 1.44 -17.72
C VAL A 632 17.89 1.62 -18.12
N SER A 633 16.97 1.01 -17.37
CA SER A 633 15.53 1.22 -17.52
C SER A 633 14.83 1.14 -16.17
N ASN A 634 13.69 1.82 -16.07
CA ASN A 634 12.86 1.81 -14.88
C ASN A 634 11.42 1.94 -15.33
N GLU A 635 10.72 0.81 -15.36
CA GLU A 635 9.41 0.67 -15.96
C GLU A 635 8.45 -0.01 -15.00
N LYS A 636 7.16 0.25 -15.19
CA LYS A 636 6.10 -0.43 -14.45
C LYS A 636 5.43 -1.46 -15.35
N ARG A 637 5.36 -2.72 -14.91
CA ARG A 637 4.68 -3.82 -15.62
C ARG A 637 3.52 -4.31 -14.75
N GLY A 638 2.33 -3.72 -14.93
CA GLY A 638 1.15 -4.05 -14.10
C GLY A 638 1.33 -3.59 -12.65
N ASN A 639 1.22 -4.50 -11.67
CA ASN A 639 1.44 -4.21 -10.24
C ASN A 639 2.91 -4.39 -9.81
N GLU A 640 3.81 -4.69 -10.75
CA GLU A 640 5.23 -4.88 -10.50
C GLU A 640 6.06 -3.70 -11.04
N PHE A 641 7.06 -3.30 -10.27
CA PHE A 641 8.04 -2.27 -10.61
C PHE A 641 9.32 -2.97 -11.06
N VAL A 642 9.74 -2.72 -12.30
CA VAL A 642 10.89 -3.40 -12.92
C VAL A 642 11.98 -2.37 -13.22
N ALA A 643 13.14 -2.55 -12.60
CA ALA A 643 14.31 -1.72 -12.87
C ALA A 643 15.44 -2.57 -13.44
N VAL A 644 16.06 -2.13 -14.53
CA VAL A 644 17.30 -2.71 -15.05
C VAL A 644 18.46 -1.84 -14.61
N VAL A 645 19.36 -2.39 -13.82
CA VAL A 645 20.56 -1.71 -13.31
C VAL A 645 21.80 -2.32 -13.93
N MET A 646 22.67 -1.49 -14.48
CA MET A 646 23.99 -1.87 -14.96
C MET A 646 25.03 -1.53 -13.89
N LYS A 647 25.90 -2.49 -13.58
CA LYS A 647 27.01 -2.26 -12.66
C LYS A 647 28.00 -1.26 -13.27
N GLY A 648 28.28 -0.19 -12.53
CA GLY A 648 29.13 0.91 -13.01
C GLY A 648 30.58 0.52 -13.23
N LEU A 649 31.21 1.14 -14.23
CA LEU A 649 32.66 1.14 -14.41
C LEU A 649 33.22 2.21 -13.47
N GLY A 650 33.88 1.79 -12.40
CA GLY A 650 34.40 2.73 -11.40
C GLY A 650 35.33 3.79 -12.00
N SER A 651 34.86 5.04 -12.05
CA SER A 651 35.67 6.25 -11.92
C SER A 651 34.77 7.47 -11.66
N ALA A 652 34.69 7.91 -10.41
CA ALA A 652 34.24 9.28 -10.11
C ALA A 652 35.37 10.26 -10.49
N PRO A 653 35.08 11.46 -11.02
CA PRO A 653 36.09 12.51 -11.16
C PRO A 653 36.45 13.05 -9.78
N ALA A 654 37.75 13.21 -9.54
CA ALA A 654 38.30 13.73 -8.30
C ALA A 654 37.77 15.13 -7.97
N VAL A 655 37.09 15.26 -6.82
CA VAL A 655 37.08 16.49 -6.03
C VAL A 655 37.89 16.21 -4.79
N SER A 656 38.96 16.98 -4.63
CA SER A 656 39.96 16.88 -3.59
C SER A 656 39.37 17.08 -2.19
N THR A 657 39.54 16.09 -1.33
CA THR A 657 39.87 16.26 0.09
C THR A 657 40.40 14.94 0.63
N GLU A 658 41.58 14.98 1.21
CA GLU A 658 42.29 13.81 1.74
C GLU A 658 41.43 13.08 2.78
N THR A 659 40.93 11.89 2.44
CA THR A 659 40.59 10.88 3.45
C THR A 659 40.95 9.52 2.89
N LYS A 660 41.85 8.82 3.59
CA LYS A 660 42.31 7.47 3.23
C LYS A 660 41.10 6.54 3.09
N VAL A 661 40.84 6.04 1.89
CA VAL A 661 39.96 4.88 1.66
C VAL A 661 40.66 3.69 2.30
N VAL A 662 40.10 3.18 3.40
CA VAL A 662 40.52 1.91 3.99
C VAL A 662 39.82 0.83 3.17
N ASP A 663 40.60 0.05 2.43
CA ASP A 663 40.15 -1.14 1.72
C ASP A 663 39.61 -2.13 2.76
N THR A 664 38.30 -2.38 2.78
CA THR A 664 37.72 -3.27 3.79
C THR A 664 38.01 -4.73 3.45
N PRO A 665 38.53 -5.55 4.38
CA PRO A 665 38.91 -6.91 4.07
C PRO A 665 37.70 -7.82 3.77
N GLU A 666 37.70 -8.54 2.65
CA GLU A 666 36.56 -9.37 2.20
C GLU A 666 36.79 -10.88 2.29
N GLY A 667 37.91 -11.32 2.88
CA GLY A 667 38.24 -12.73 3.07
C GLY A 667 37.29 -13.46 4.03
N LYS A 668 37.33 -14.80 4.01
CA LYS A 668 36.62 -15.67 4.96
C LYS A 668 37.62 -16.58 5.65
N THR A 669 37.58 -16.62 6.97
CA THR A 669 38.35 -17.60 7.74
C THR A 669 37.43 -18.64 8.39
N ILE A 670 37.88 -19.89 8.40
CA ILE A 670 37.15 -21.00 9.03
C ILE A 670 38.14 -21.80 9.89
N ILE A 671 37.94 -21.82 11.21
CA ILE A 671 38.65 -22.74 12.10
C ILE A 671 37.89 -24.06 12.12
N VAL A 672 38.57 -25.14 11.73
CA VAL A 672 38.05 -26.50 11.82
C VAL A 672 38.73 -27.21 12.99
N PHE A 673 38.03 -27.25 14.12
CA PHE A 673 38.49 -27.91 15.34
C PHE A 673 37.97 -29.36 15.41
N SER A 674 36.77 -29.61 14.92
CA SER A 674 36.15 -30.94 14.99
C SER A 674 36.66 -31.92 13.94
N GLY A 675 36.83 -33.19 14.33
CA GLY A 675 37.12 -34.32 13.43
C GLY A 675 35.88 -35.11 12.98
N ASP A 676 34.67 -34.70 13.38
CA ASP A 676 33.44 -35.39 13.00
C ASP A 676 33.11 -35.17 11.50
N LEU A 677 32.72 -36.24 10.80
CA LEU A 677 32.48 -36.23 9.35
C LEU A 677 31.49 -35.16 8.92
N ASP A 678 30.38 -34.98 9.62
CA ASP A 678 29.32 -34.01 9.30
C ASP A 678 29.76 -32.56 9.47
N LYS A 679 30.59 -32.26 10.49
CA LYS A 679 31.12 -30.91 10.74
C LYS A 679 32.25 -30.54 9.77
N VAL A 680 33.12 -31.50 9.47
CA VAL A 680 34.16 -31.33 8.45
C VAL A 680 33.53 -31.17 7.06
N LEU A 681 32.49 -31.95 6.75
CA LEU A 681 31.73 -31.83 5.51
C LEU A 681 31.06 -30.45 5.40
N ALA A 682 30.39 -29.98 6.45
CA ALA A 682 29.79 -28.64 6.49
C ALA A 682 30.86 -27.54 6.27
N SER A 683 32.03 -27.69 6.89
CA SER A 683 33.15 -26.74 6.73
C SER A 683 33.59 -26.62 5.27
N PHE A 684 33.75 -27.73 4.55
CA PHE A 684 34.15 -27.73 3.14
C PHE A 684 33.03 -27.29 2.19
N ILE A 685 31.75 -27.53 2.53
CA ILE A 685 30.61 -26.99 1.75
C ILE A 685 30.59 -25.47 1.87
N ILE A 686 30.72 -24.93 3.08
CA ILE A 686 30.77 -23.48 3.32
C ILE A 686 31.98 -22.85 2.64
N ALA A 687 33.15 -23.48 2.76
CA ALA A 687 34.38 -22.98 2.15
C ALA A 687 34.29 -22.93 0.61
N ASN A 688 33.83 -24.01 -0.03
CA ASN A 688 33.64 -24.04 -1.49
C ASN A 688 32.55 -23.07 -1.95
N GLY A 689 31.47 -22.90 -1.18
CA GLY A 689 30.45 -21.89 -1.46
C GLY A 689 31.03 -20.47 -1.40
N ALA A 690 31.82 -20.16 -0.37
CA ALA A 690 32.48 -18.86 -0.23
C ALA A 690 33.53 -18.60 -1.34
N ALA A 691 34.32 -19.61 -1.71
CA ALA A 691 35.28 -19.50 -2.81
C ALA A 691 34.60 -19.35 -4.18
N ALA A 692 33.47 -20.05 -4.41
CA ALA A 692 32.66 -19.89 -5.62
C ALA A 692 32.03 -18.49 -5.73
N MET A 693 31.85 -17.79 -4.60
CA MET A 693 31.46 -16.37 -4.55
C MET A 693 32.64 -15.40 -4.72
N GLY A 694 33.81 -15.89 -5.15
CA GLY A 694 35.00 -15.08 -5.39
C GLY A 694 35.71 -14.58 -4.13
N ARG A 695 35.38 -15.14 -2.95
CA ARG A 695 36.01 -14.74 -1.70
C ARG A 695 37.30 -15.54 -1.49
N LYS A 696 38.36 -14.87 -1.02
CA LYS A 696 39.57 -15.55 -0.53
C LYS A 696 39.22 -16.29 0.76
N VAL A 697 39.37 -17.61 0.77
CA VAL A 697 39.01 -18.45 1.93
C VAL A 697 40.27 -19.09 2.51
N THR A 698 40.44 -18.95 3.82
CA THR A 698 41.46 -19.68 4.60
C THR A 698 40.77 -20.61 5.59
N MET A 699 41.09 -21.90 5.52
CA MET A 699 40.65 -22.90 6.48
C MET A 699 41.81 -23.30 7.39
N PHE A 700 41.67 -23.08 8.70
CA PHE A 700 42.67 -23.40 9.70
C PHE A 700 42.27 -24.65 10.50
N PHE A 701 42.97 -25.75 10.30
CA PHE A 701 42.74 -27.03 10.96
C PHE A 701 43.59 -27.16 12.22
N THR A 702 42.92 -27.42 13.34
CA THR A 702 43.56 -27.54 14.65
C THR A 702 42.97 -28.72 15.41
N PHE A 703 43.72 -29.28 16.36
CA PHE A 703 43.34 -30.44 17.16
C PHE A 703 42.69 -31.56 16.31
N TRP A 704 41.47 -31.99 16.63
CA TRP A 704 40.81 -33.14 16.01
C TRP A 704 40.55 -32.94 14.51
N GLY A 705 40.37 -31.70 14.05
CA GLY A 705 40.21 -31.37 12.65
C GLY A 705 41.39 -31.83 11.78
N LEU A 706 42.61 -31.88 12.34
CA LEU A 706 43.80 -32.35 11.61
C LEU A 706 43.67 -33.80 11.11
N THR A 707 42.82 -34.62 11.74
CA THR A 707 42.61 -36.02 11.34
C THR A 707 41.98 -36.15 9.94
N ALA A 708 41.19 -35.14 9.52
CA ALA A 708 40.62 -35.07 8.19
C ALA A 708 41.67 -34.82 7.09
N LEU A 709 42.79 -34.17 7.43
CA LEU A 709 43.87 -33.85 6.50
C LEU A 709 44.93 -34.96 6.37
N ARG A 710 44.80 -36.07 7.12
CA ARG A 710 45.78 -37.17 7.08
C ARG A 710 45.64 -38.03 5.83
N LYS A 711 46.77 -38.47 5.28
CA LYS A 711 46.81 -39.50 4.23
C LYS A 711 46.17 -40.81 4.74
N PRO A 712 45.35 -41.50 3.92
CA PRO A 712 44.74 -42.78 4.30
C PRO A 712 45.79 -43.88 4.57
N GLU A 713 46.92 -43.82 3.87
CA GLU A 713 48.02 -44.79 3.93
C GLU A 713 48.98 -44.51 5.08
N LYS A 714 49.52 -45.57 5.69
CA LYS A 714 50.50 -45.45 6.79
C LYS A 714 51.83 -44.95 6.23
N GLN A 715 52.28 -43.79 6.70
CA GLN A 715 53.59 -43.24 6.36
C GLN A 715 54.66 -43.70 7.36
N ASN A 716 55.89 -43.92 6.88
CA ASN A 716 57.00 -44.37 7.71
C ASN A 716 57.78 -43.16 8.23
N VAL A 717 57.38 -42.65 9.39
CA VAL A 717 57.91 -41.41 10.00
C VAL A 717 58.52 -41.70 11.36
N LYS A 718 59.64 -41.02 11.69
CA LYS A 718 60.30 -41.15 13.00
C LYS A 718 59.47 -40.40 14.07
N LYS A 719 59.04 -41.12 15.10
CA LYS A 719 58.23 -40.61 16.22
C LYS A 719 58.71 -41.21 17.54
N THR A 720 58.52 -40.48 18.62
CA THR A 720 58.69 -40.97 19.99
C THR A 720 57.64 -42.05 20.32
N PHE A 721 57.87 -42.83 21.38
CA PHE A 721 56.95 -43.90 21.79
C PHE A 721 55.52 -43.39 22.08
N ILE A 722 55.40 -42.21 22.71
CA ILE A 722 54.12 -41.58 23.05
C ILE A 722 53.40 -41.06 21.79
N GLU A 723 54.12 -40.38 20.88
CA GLU A 723 53.58 -39.90 19.60
C GLU A 723 53.09 -41.07 18.71
N ASN A 724 53.79 -42.21 18.74
CA ASN A 724 53.37 -43.42 18.01
C ASN A 724 52.07 -44.00 18.57
N MET A 725 51.91 -44.00 19.90
CA MET A 725 50.69 -44.46 20.55
C MET A 725 49.51 -43.54 20.21
N PHE A 726 49.66 -42.21 20.37
CA PHE A 726 48.63 -41.22 20.05
C PHE A 726 48.26 -41.24 18.55
N GLY A 727 49.25 -41.25 17.66
CA GLY A 727 49.04 -41.28 16.21
C GLY A 727 48.39 -42.56 15.68
N SER A 728 48.42 -43.66 16.45
CA SER A 728 47.75 -44.92 16.14
C SER A 728 46.25 -44.93 16.51
N MET A 729 45.86 -44.15 17.51
CA MET A 729 44.46 -44.02 17.98
C MET A 729 43.64 -43.04 17.15
N LEU A 730 44.30 -42.14 16.40
CA LEU A 730 43.64 -41.14 15.58
C LEU A 730 43.21 -41.71 14.21
N PRO A 731 42.02 -41.34 13.69
CA PRO A 731 41.59 -41.67 12.34
C PRO A 731 42.62 -41.27 11.28
N ARG A 732 42.69 -42.05 10.20
CA ARG A 732 43.52 -41.77 9.02
C ARG A 732 42.63 -41.51 7.82
N GLY A 733 42.61 -40.26 7.39
CA GLY A 733 41.83 -39.79 6.26
C GLY A 733 40.33 -39.69 6.55
N THR A 734 39.68 -38.96 5.66
CA THR A 734 38.24 -38.68 5.57
C THR A 734 37.35 -39.92 5.61
N GLY A 735 37.84 -41.06 5.09
CA GLY A 735 37.11 -42.32 5.06
C GLY A 735 36.76 -42.89 6.44
N LYS A 736 37.59 -42.61 7.46
CA LYS A 736 37.45 -43.13 8.84
C LYS A 736 36.85 -42.14 9.84
N LEU A 737 36.39 -40.99 9.37
CA LEU A 737 35.69 -40.02 10.22
C LEU A 737 34.28 -40.54 10.56
N HIS A 738 33.82 -40.23 11.77
CA HIS A 738 32.52 -40.66 12.30
C HIS A 738 31.54 -39.49 12.37
N LEU A 739 30.24 -39.76 12.34
CA LEU A 739 29.22 -38.73 12.58
C LEU A 739 29.21 -38.27 14.04
N SER A 740 29.02 -36.97 14.25
CA SER A 740 28.95 -36.33 15.57
C SER A 740 27.78 -36.83 16.43
N ARG A 741 26.68 -37.23 15.78
CA ARG A 741 25.50 -37.85 16.41
C ARG A 741 25.00 -39.01 15.56
N MET A 742 24.30 -39.95 16.19
CA MET A 742 23.67 -41.10 15.51
C MET A 742 24.66 -42.00 14.74
N ASN A 743 25.92 -42.10 15.19
CA ASN A 743 26.94 -42.95 14.54
C ASN A 743 26.54 -44.45 14.52
N MET A 744 25.80 -44.93 15.54
CA MET A 744 25.28 -46.32 15.63
C MET A 744 26.34 -47.39 15.30
N GLY A 745 27.52 -47.29 15.91
CA GLY A 745 28.63 -48.22 15.66
C GLY A 745 29.21 -48.16 14.23
N GLY A 746 29.02 -47.06 13.51
CA GLY A 746 29.44 -46.87 12.12
C GLY A 746 28.30 -47.00 11.09
N MET A 747 27.15 -47.57 11.48
CA MET A 747 26.00 -47.72 10.58
C MET A 747 25.42 -46.37 10.12
N GLY A 748 25.37 -45.37 11.01
CA GLY A 748 24.90 -44.03 10.65
C GLY A 748 25.80 -43.36 9.62
N THR A 749 27.12 -43.52 9.78
CA THR A 749 28.12 -42.98 8.85
C THR A 749 27.98 -43.62 7.46
N ALA A 750 27.78 -44.94 7.39
CA ALA A 750 27.54 -45.64 6.13
C ALA A 750 26.22 -45.24 5.46
N MET A 751 25.15 -45.08 6.26
CA MET A 751 23.84 -44.65 5.77
C MET A 751 23.89 -43.22 5.20
N MET A 752 24.57 -42.29 5.89
CA MET A 752 24.71 -40.91 5.40
C MET A 752 25.52 -40.85 4.10
N LYS A 753 26.62 -41.60 3.99
CA LYS A 753 27.40 -41.68 2.74
C LYS A 753 26.56 -42.25 1.58
N LYS A 754 25.70 -43.24 1.86
CA LYS A 754 24.78 -43.79 0.86
C LYS A 754 23.74 -42.75 0.41
N ILE A 755 23.09 -42.06 1.35
CA ILE A 755 22.10 -41.01 1.05
C ILE A 755 22.74 -39.86 0.26
N MET A 756 23.96 -39.46 0.62
CA MET A 756 24.71 -38.45 -0.12
C MET A 756 24.92 -38.87 -1.57
N ASN A 757 25.34 -40.11 -1.81
CA ASN A 757 25.52 -40.64 -3.16
C ASN A 757 24.19 -40.72 -3.92
N ASP A 758 23.11 -41.21 -3.28
CA ASP A 758 21.77 -41.28 -3.88
C ASP A 758 21.21 -39.89 -4.25
N LYS A 759 21.66 -38.84 -3.56
CA LYS A 759 21.28 -37.44 -3.80
C LYS A 759 22.33 -36.63 -4.56
N ASN A 760 23.34 -37.27 -5.14
CA ASN A 760 24.43 -36.63 -5.89
C ASN A 760 25.18 -35.54 -5.10
N VAL A 761 25.34 -35.71 -3.78
CA VAL A 761 26.19 -34.86 -2.96
C VAL A 761 27.63 -35.37 -3.04
N ASP A 762 28.56 -34.47 -3.35
CA ASP A 762 29.99 -34.80 -3.45
C ASP A 762 30.53 -35.42 -2.17
N SER A 763 31.46 -36.38 -2.33
CA SER A 763 32.21 -36.93 -1.20
C SER A 763 33.09 -35.86 -0.56
N LEU A 764 33.47 -36.06 0.71
CA LEU A 764 34.36 -35.13 1.41
C LEU A 764 35.71 -35.02 0.67
N GLU A 765 36.23 -36.13 0.14
CA GLU A 765 37.44 -36.18 -0.68
C GLU A 765 37.31 -35.29 -1.93
N THR A 766 36.15 -35.34 -2.60
CA THR A 766 35.86 -34.51 -3.76
C THR A 766 35.77 -33.04 -3.39
N LEU A 767 35.12 -32.71 -2.27
CA LEU A 767 34.99 -31.32 -1.80
C LEU A 767 36.33 -30.73 -1.35
N MET A 768 37.20 -31.54 -0.74
CA MET A 768 38.57 -31.14 -0.38
C MET A 768 39.41 -30.84 -1.62
N LYS A 769 39.32 -31.70 -2.64
CA LYS A 769 40.01 -31.47 -3.90
C LYS A 769 39.51 -30.20 -4.61
N LYS A 770 38.18 -30.02 -4.70
CA LYS A 770 37.57 -28.81 -5.25
C LYS A 770 38.00 -27.55 -4.48
N ALA A 771 38.10 -27.63 -3.15
CA ALA A 771 38.57 -26.52 -2.33
C ALA A 771 40.01 -26.11 -2.71
N MET A 772 40.92 -27.07 -2.82
CA MET A 772 42.31 -26.80 -3.21
C MET A 772 42.41 -26.29 -4.66
N ASP A 773 41.66 -26.88 -5.59
CA ASP A 773 41.61 -26.45 -7.00
C ASP A 773 41.04 -25.02 -7.15
N ASN A 774 40.13 -24.62 -6.25
CA ASN A 774 39.54 -23.28 -6.18
C ASN A 774 40.41 -22.26 -5.40
N GLY A 775 41.64 -22.61 -5.03
CA GLY A 775 42.57 -21.70 -4.35
C GLY A 775 42.24 -21.43 -2.89
N ILE A 776 41.46 -22.28 -2.23
CA ILE A 776 41.22 -22.21 -0.78
C ILE A 776 42.50 -22.59 -0.04
N LYS A 777 42.98 -21.69 0.81
CA LYS A 777 44.19 -21.91 1.60
C LYS A 777 43.88 -22.82 2.79
N ILE A 778 44.46 -24.02 2.81
CA ILE A 778 44.28 -24.99 3.89
C ILE A 778 45.53 -25.00 4.77
N ILE A 779 45.38 -24.61 6.04
CA ILE A 779 46.48 -24.48 7.00
C ILE A 779 46.33 -25.53 8.11
N ALA A 780 47.37 -26.32 8.35
CA ALA A 780 47.48 -27.21 9.51
C ALA A 780 48.25 -26.52 10.64
N CYS A 781 47.66 -26.52 11.84
CA CYS A 781 48.24 -25.92 13.03
C CYS A 781 49.46 -26.72 13.53
N THR A 782 50.66 -26.13 13.45
CA THR A 782 51.93 -26.77 13.85
C THR A 782 51.95 -27.19 15.32
N MET A 783 51.46 -26.35 16.23
CA MET A 783 51.38 -26.68 17.66
C MET A 783 50.46 -27.88 17.91
N SER A 784 49.32 -27.95 17.22
CA SER A 784 48.41 -29.11 17.33
C SER A 784 49.04 -30.37 16.74
N MET A 785 49.78 -30.24 15.64
CA MET A 785 50.53 -31.35 15.05
C MET A 785 51.58 -31.92 15.99
N ASP A 786 52.33 -31.06 16.68
CA ASP A 786 53.33 -31.48 17.68
C ASP A 786 52.69 -32.18 18.87
N VAL A 787 51.60 -31.63 19.41
CA VAL A 787 50.85 -32.23 20.54
C VAL A 787 50.24 -33.58 20.17
N MET A 788 49.74 -33.73 18.94
CA MET A 788 49.09 -34.97 18.47
C MET A 788 50.06 -35.94 17.80
N GLY A 789 51.35 -35.60 17.73
CA GLY A 789 52.38 -36.42 17.10
C GLY A 789 52.13 -36.67 15.61
N ILE A 790 51.57 -35.71 14.87
CA ILE A 790 51.33 -35.77 13.43
C ILE A 790 52.50 -35.08 12.72
N LYS A 791 53.19 -35.75 11.79
CA LYS A 791 54.27 -35.15 10.99
C LYS A 791 53.74 -34.68 9.63
N GLN A 792 54.42 -33.71 9.01
CA GLN A 792 54.01 -33.15 7.72
C GLN A 792 53.84 -34.21 6.63
N ASP A 793 54.72 -35.21 6.61
CA ASP A 793 54.66 -36.32 5.64
C ASP A 793 53.37 -37.14 5.74
N GLU A 794 52.65 -37.09 6.87
CA GLU A 794 51.36 -37.76 7.08
C GLU A 794 50.15 -36.96 6.57
N LEU A 795 50.32 -35.70 6.16
CA LEU A 795 49.24 -34.87 5.62
C LEU A 795 49.10 -35.03 4.10
N ILE A 796 47.90 -34.78 3.58
CA ILE A 796 47.65 -34.71 2.13
C ILE A 796 48.44 -33.56 1.49
N ASP A 797 48.75 -33.69 0.20
CA ASP A 797 49.51 -32.68 -0.53
C ASP A 797 48.66 -31.41 -0.72
N GLY A 798 49.27 -30.23 -0.65
CA GLY A 798 48.58 -28.92 -0.75
C GLY A 798 48.19 -28.27 0.58
N VAL A 799 48.51 -28.90 1.72
CA VAL A 799 48.31 -28.32 3.06
C VAL A 799 49.52 -27.48 3.49
N GLU A 800 49.28 -26.22 3.84
CA GLU A 800 50.29 -25.32 4.40
C GLU A 800 50.44 -25.53 5.91
N LEU A 801 51.65 -25.30 6.44
CA LEU A 801 51.89 -25.33 7.89
C LEU A 801 51.87 -23.90 8.43
N GLY A 802 51.07 -23.66 9.47
CA GLY A 802 50.93 -22.34 10.06
C GLY A 802 50.64 -22.36 11.55
N GLY A 803 51.05 -21.30 12.24
CA GLY A 803 50.70 -21.08 13.64
C GLY A 803 49.48 -20.17 13.78
N VAL A 804 49.10 -19.87 15.01
CA VAL A 804 48.01 -18.93 15.31
C VAL A 804 48.25 -17.55 14.67
N GLY A 805 49.50 -17.07 14.61
CA GLY A 805 49.82 -15.79 13.96
C GLY A 805 49.54 -15.74 12.45
N THR A 806 49.78 -16.84 11.72
CA THR A 806 49.46 -16.94 10.28
C THR A 806 47.95 -16.86 10.06
N TYR A 807 47.20 -17.55 10.91
CA TYR A 807 45.75 -17.53 10.87
C TYR A 807 45.17 -16.16 11.26
N LEU A 808 45.69 -15.53 12.33
CA LEU A 808 45.22 -14.21 12.76
C LEU A 808 45.49 -13.15 11.69
N GLY A 809 46.60 -13.22 10.95
CA GLY A 809 46.84 -12.35 9.80
C GLY A 809 45.81 -12.53 8.68
N ASP A 810 45.50 -13.77 8.32
CA ASP A 810 44.45 -14.05 7.33
C ASP A 810 43.03 -13.68 7.86
N ALA A 811 42.83 -13.70 9.19
CA ALA A 811 41.57 -13.31 9.84
C ALA A 811 41.39 -11.79 9.94
N GLU A 812 42.46 -11.02 10.12
CA GLU A 812 42.43 -9.55 10.02
C GLU A 812 42.10 -9.09 8.59
N GLU A 813 42.50 -9.89 7.59
CA GLU A 813 42.13 -9.69 6.18
C GLU A 813 40.75 -10.29 5.81
N SER A 814 39.97 -10.74 6.81
CA SER A 814 38.67 -11.37 6.60
C SER A 814 37.56 -10.71 7.40
N ASN A 815 36.41 -10.46 6.78
CA ASN A 815 35.24 -9.88 7.47
C ASN A 815 34.31 -10.91 8.12
N VAL A 816 34.57 -12.20 7.96
CA VAL A 816 33.83 -13.28 8.63
C VAL A 816 34.80 -14.37 9.09
N ASN A 817 34.58 -14.81 10.32
CA ASN A 817 35.33 -15.88 10.96
C ASN A 817 34.36 -16.91 11.56
N LEU A 818 34.47 -18.16 11.14
CA LEU A 818 33.62 -19.26 11.60
C LEU A 818 34.45 -20.28 12.39
N PHE A 819 33.95 -20.74 13.53
CA PHE A 819 34.57 -21.80 14.32
C PHE A 819 33.67 -23.05 14.29
N ILE A 820 34.19 -24.16 13.75
CA ILE A 820 33.42 -25.37 13.44
C ILE A 820 34.02 -26.63 14.10
#